data_AF-A0A7K6JHB6-F1
#
_entry.id   AF-A0A7K6JHB6-F1
#
_cell.length_a   1.000
_cell.length_b   1.000
_cell.length_c   1.000
_cell.angle_alpha   90.00
_cell.angle_beta   90.00
_cell.angle_gamma   90.00
#
_symmetry.space_group_name_H-M   'P 1'
#
loop_
_entity.id
_entity.type
_entity.pdbx_description
1 polymer ?
#
loop_
_entity_poly.entity_id
_entity_poly.type
_entity_poly.pdbx_seq_one_letter_code
_entity_poly.pdbx_strand_id
1 'polypeptide(L)'
;MQETNAFLLSALQPEAGVCSLALPSDRQLDERGREAAEAQRLRSARVQEQVRIRMMLRGQAPARPEDLADGTRGGQYSSTLRSSFSSRSQSNGVDPKASPLAKKDFGTLRGSGWSSRSAVDLTPHKRVAAIGNGGPAKGHAYLAGYAASQAAVDGAEGPPSRTIRAPAMRTLQRFQSNNRSRLSAGSFGTVPTGGGGAFLGLGEHSSRAPSVRSLAESGHHLAEPRAMEMYNGHGALLGHHAGGFDDIDLPSAVKYLIASDPNLQVLGAAYLQHKCYSDSSAKKQARSLQAMPKLVKLFNSPNQEVQRHATGAMRNLIYDNAENKLALVEENGIYELMRTLREPDDELRKNVTGILWNLSSSDNLKDRLARDTLEQLTDLVLVPLSGLGGSGVIQQNPSEAEIFYNSTGFLRNLSSASQQTRQKMRECHGLVDSMIHYVNSSLEVGKSEDKSVENAVCVLRNLSYRLYDEMPPSSLQRLEGHRRNAGGTVTGELVGCFSPQSKKAREHYLNADIVTFTEVSKDPKGMEWLWNPQIVGIYNRLLQRCELNKHTTEAASGALQNITAGDRRWAGVLSRLALEQERILNPVLDRVRTADHHQLRSLTGLIRNLSRHARNKDEMSTKVVSHLIEKLPGSAGDKAPPADVIVNIIAVLNNLVVESPMAARDIVYFDGLRKLFFIKKRRDSSDNEKSSRAAASLLGNMWQYTKLHRDFKMKGYRKEDFLSL
;
A
#
# COMPACT_ATOMS: atom_id res chain seq x y z
N MET A 1 29.05 -44.73 6.62
CA MET A 1 27.98 -44.46 5.63
C MET A 1 27.15 -43.28 6.12
N GLN A 2 27.72 -42.06 6.12
CA GLN A 2 27.13 -40.95 6.92
C GLN A 2 27.39 -39.53 6.39
N GLU A 3 28.07 -39.36 5.24
CA GLU A 3 28.51 -38.04 4.75
C GLU A 3 27.76 -37.53 3.50
N THR A 4 26.96 -38.37 2.84
CA THR A 4 26.31 -38.05 1.55
C THR A 4 25.19 -37.01 1.63
N ASN A 5 24.72 -36.65 2.84
CA ASN A 5 23.61 -35.70 3.02
C ASN A 5 24.04 -34.22 3.00
N ALA A 6 25.34 -33.91 3.06
CA ALA A 6 25.82 -32.52 3.06
C ALA A 6 25.76 -31.85 1.66
N PHE A 7 25.81 -32.63 0.58
CA PHE A 7 26.07 -32.11 -0.77
C PHE A 7 24.84 -31.50 -1.48
N LEU A 8 23.62 -31.93 -1.11
CA LEU A 8 22.39 -31.57 -1.84
C LEU A 8 21.75 -30.23 -1.42
N LEU A 9 22.24 -29.58 -0.36
CA LEU A 9 21.81 -28.22 0.02
C LEU A 9 22.68 -27.11 -0.60
N SER A 10 23.83 -27.45 -1.21
CA SER A 10 24.78 -26.45 -1.72
C SER A 10 24.44 -25.89 -3.11
N ALA A 11 23.47 -26.44 -3.83
CA ALA A 11 23.11 -26.01 -5.20
C ALA A 11 22.28 -24.71 -5.24
N LEU A 12 21.87 -24.18 -4.09
CA LEU A 12 21.20 -22.89 -3.93
C LEU A 12 21.94 -22.04 -2.89
N GLN A 13 23.18 -21.64 -3.21
CA GLN A 13 23.89 -20.64 -2.43
C GLN A 13 23.06 -19.33 -2.35
N PRO A 14 22.96 -18.69 -1.17
CA PRO A 14 22.27 -17.40 -1.02
C PRO A 14 23.06 -16.20 -1.57
N GLU A 15 24.19 -16.44 -2.24
CA GLU A 15 25.07 -15.47 -2.93
C GLU A 15 24.41 -14.88 -4.19
N ALA A 16 23.28 -14.20 -4.00
CA ALA A 16 22.59 -13.44 -5.03
C ALA A 16 21.94 -12.19 -4.40
N GLY A 17 22.77 -11.22 -4.03
CA GLY A 17 22.38 -9.91 -3.46
C GLY A 17 21.63 -8.98 -4.41
N VAL A 18 20.71 -9.50 -5.23
CA VAL A 18 19.97 -8.79 -6.27
C VAL A 18 18.46 -8.88 -6.00
N CYS A 19 18.03 -8.36 -4.84
CA CYS A 19 16.66 -7.90 -4.70
C CYS A 19 16.58 -6.48 -5.30
N SER A 20 16.59 -6.38 -6.62
CA SER A 20 16.49 -5.11 -7.35
C SER A 20 15.08 -4.53 -7.21
N LEU A 21 14.86 -3.83 -6.09
CA LEU A 21 13.68 -3.00 -5.81
C LEU A 21 13.98 -1.51 -6.03
N ALA A 22 14.69 -1.21 -7.11
CA ALA A 22 14.63 0.09 -7.78
C ALA A 22 13.64 -0.02 -8.96
N LEU A 23 12.91 1.06 -9.23
CA LEU A 23 12.15 1.21 -10.49
C LEU A 23 13.13 1.43 -11.67
N PRO A 24 12.69 1.27 -12.93
CA PRO A 24 13.51 1.59 -14.10
C PRO A 24 14.05 3.02 -14.04
N SER A 25 15.28 3.24 -14.49
CA SER A 25 15.88 4.57 -14.53
C SER A 25 15.29 5.41 -15.66
N ASP A 26 15.25 6.73 -15.46
CA ASP A 26 14.49 7.68 -16.31
C ASP A 26 14.82 7.60 -17.80
N ARG A 27 16.02 7.15 -18.18
CA ARG A 27 16.41 6.95 -19.60
C ARG A 27 15.52 5.95 -20.35
N GLN A 28 14.87 5.02 -19.65
CA GLN A 28 13.88 4.08 -20.23
C GLN A 28 12.43 4.61 -20.18
N LEU A 29 12.19 5.71 -19.44
CA LEU A 29 10.92 6.44 -19.46
C LEU A 29 10.94 7.53 -20.54
N ASP A 30 12.10 8.15 -20.78
CA ASP A 30 12.31 9.28 -21.71
C ASP A 30 11.94 8.95 -23.17
N GLU A 31 12.22 7.72 -23.64
CA GLU A 31 11.83 7.28 -24.99
C GLU A 31 10.30 7.22 -25.15
N ARG A 32 9.58 6.66 -24.17
CA ARG A 32 8.10 6.66 -24.15
C ARG A 32 7.52 8.05 -23.91
N GLY A 33 8.26 8.90 -23.19
CA GLY A 33 7.89 10.29 -22.93
C GLY A 33 7.76 11.11 -24.21
N ARG A 34 8.56 10.82 -25.24
CA ARG A 34 8.53 11.53 -26.53
C ARG A 34 7.26 11.23 -27.33
N GLU A 35 6.91 9.94 -27.46
CA GLU A 35 5.67 9.51 -28.13
C GLU A 35 4.42 10.06 -27.39
N ALA A 36 4.44 10.01 -26.05
CA ALA A 36 3.37 10.58 -25.22
C ALA A 36 3.28 12.11 -25.36
N ALA A 37 4.39 12.82 -25.43
CA ALA A 37 4.42 14.27 -25.60
C ALA A 37 3.91 14.73 -26.98
N GLU A 38 4.16 13.96 -28.05
CA GLU A 38 3.61 14.22 -29.37
C GLU A 38 2.09 14.00 -29.40
N ALA A 39 1.62 12.87 -28.84
CA ALA A 39 0.19 12.60 -28.69
C ALA A 39 -0.53 13.66 -27.82
N GLN A 40 0.14 14.19 -26.80
CA GLN A 40 -0.39 15.28 -25.96
C GLN A 40 -0.41 16.62 -26.69
N ARG A 41 0.64 16.96 -27.46
CA ARG A 41 0.70 18.16 -28.31
C ARG A 41 -0.43 18.20 -29.33
N LEU A 42 -0.69 17.08 -30.01
CA LEU A 42 -1.80 16.94 -30.96
C LEU A 42 -3.17 17.15 -30.30
N ARG A 43 -3.35 16.69 -29.05
CA ARG A 43 -4.58 16.95 -28.27
C ARG A 43 -4.71 18.43 -27.89
N SER A 44 -3.65 19.06 -27.37
CA SER A 44 -3.69 20.48 -27.00
C SER A 44 -3.93 21.40 -28.20
N ALA A 45 -3.34 21.10 -29.36
CA ALA A 45 -3.60 21.84 -30.60
C ALA A 45 -5.08 21.73 -31.02
N ARG A 46 -5.67 20.53 -30.90
CA ARG A 46 -7.10 20.30 -31.21
C ARG A 46 -8.04 21.08 -30.27
N VAL A 47 -7.69 21.21 -28.99
CA VAL A 47 -8.43 22.02 -28.01
C VAL A 47 -8.27 23.52 -28.29
N GLN A 48 -7.06 23.98 -28.62
CA GLN A 48 -6.82 25.38 -29.00
C GLN A 48 -7.59 25.77 -30.28
N GLU A 49 -7.64 24.92 -31.29
CA GLU A 49 -8.42 25.20 -32.51
C GLU A 49 -9.93 25.21 -32.22
N GLN A 50 -10.45 24.33 -31.35
CA GLN A 50 -11.84 24.40 -30.90
C GLN A 50 -12.16 25.70 -30.16
N VAL A 51 -11.25 26.21 -29.31
CA VAL A 51 -11.40 27.52 -28.66
C VAL A 51 -11.36 28.66 -29.68
N ARG A 52 -10.42 28.62 -30.64
CA ARG A 52 -10.28 29.62 -31.71
C ARG A 52 -11.52 29.69 -32.61
N ILE A 53 -12.07 28.57 -33.05
CA ILE A 53 -13.33 28.52 -33.81
C ILE A 53 -14.48 29.11 -32.99
N ARG A 54 -14.54 28.82 -31.68
CA ARG A 54 -15.58 29.34 -30.78
C ARG A 54 -15.44 30.84 -30.51
N MET A 55 -14.24 31.39 -30.55
CA MET A 55 -13.99 32.85 -30.55
C MET A 55 -14.47 33.48 -31.86
N MET A 56 -14.12 32.91 -33.02
CA MET A 56 -14.52 33.42 -34.34
C MET A 56 -16.05 33.46 -34.52
N LEU A 57 -16.75 32.41 -34.09
CA LEU A 57 -18.23 32.35 -34.12
C LEU A 57 -18.91 33.38 -33.18
N ARG A 58 -18.17 34.01 -32.26
CA ARG A 58 -18.70 35.07 -31.38
C ARG A 58 -18.60 36.48 -32.01
N GLY A 59 -17.94 36.62 -33.15
CA GLY A 59 -17.75 37.89 -33.87
C GLY A 59 -18.83 38.22 -34.92
N GLN A 60 -19.90 37.43 -35.03
CA GLN A 60 -20.95 37.62 -36.05
C GLN A 60 -22.35 37.69 -35.43
N ALA A 61 -22.71 38.89 -34.96
CA ALA A 61 -24.09 39.29 -34.69
C ALA A 61 -24.29 40.73 -35.19
N PRO A 62 -25.38 41.05 -35.92
CA PRO A 62 -25.54 42.36 -36.56
C PRO A 62 -25.94 43.46 -35.56
N ALA A 63 -25.47 44.67 -35.82
CA ALA A 63 -25.85 45.87 -35.08
C ALA A 63 -27.33 46.25 -35.32
N ARG A 64 -27.89 47.06 -34.41
CA ARG A 64 -29.15 47.80 -34.60
C ARG A 64 -28.93 49.29 -34.33
N PRO A 65 -29.77 50.18 -34.91
CA PRO A 65 -29.48 51.62 -34.95
C PRO A 65 -29.97 52.36 -33.70
N GLU A 66 -29.43 53.56 -33.51
CA GLU A 66 -30.03 54.61 -32.68
C GLU A 66 -31.16 55.29 -33.47
N ASP A 67 -32.27 55.69 -32.82
CA ASP A 67 -32.50 57.13 -32.56
C ASP A 67 -33.76 57.45 -31.70
N LEU A 68 -33.68 58.59 -31.02
CA LEU A 68 -34.71 59.57 -30.61
C LEU A 68 -36.15 59.17 -30.13
N ALA A 69 -36.40 59.54 -28.86
CA ALA A 69 -37.49 60.42 -28.38
C ALA A 69 -38.91 59.92 -27.95
N ASP A 70 -39.30 60.47 -26.77
CA ASP A 70 -40.66 60.83 -26.27
C ASP A 70 -41.72 59.75 -25.87
N GLY A 71 -42.74 60.17 -25.11
CA GLY A 71 -44.11 59.69 -25.38
C GLY A 71 -44.91 58.89 -24.32
N THR A 72 -45.12 59.42 -23.11
CA THR A 72 -46.36 59.27 -22.27
C THR A 72 -47.19 57.95 -22.16
N ARG A 73 -47.44 57.52 -20.90
CA ARG A 73 -48.73 57.00 -20.31
C ARG A 73 -49.64 55.98 -21.07
N GLY A 74 -49.89 54.83 -20.41
CA GLY A 74 -51.24 54.50 -19.88
C GLY A 74 -52.00 53.21 -20.33
N GLY A 75 -52.71 52.55 -19.39
CA GLY A 75 -53.67 51.43 -19.59
C GLY A 75 -53.02 50.04 -19.77
N GLN A 76 -53.31 48.95 -19.02
CA GLN A 76 -54.55 48.30 -18.55
C GLN A 76 -55.41 47.74 -19.71
N TYR A 77 -55.87 46.48 -19.76
CA TYR A 77 -56.15 45.44 -18.73
C TYR A 77 -55.65 44.03 -19.18
N SER A 78 -55.20 43.12 -18.29
CA SER A 78 -55.94 42.01 -17.61
C SER A 78 -56.68 41.04 -18.57
N SER A 79 -56.65 39.69 -18.46
CA SER A 79 -56.19 38.73 -17.42
C SER A 79 -55.82 37.36 -18.07
N THR A 80 -55.13 36.39 -17.44
CA THR A 80 -55.66 35.49 -16.38
C THR A 80 -54.57 34.72 -15.59
N LEU A 81 -54.84 34.50 -14.29
CA LEU A 81 -54.53 33.31 -13.45
C LEU A 81 -53.11 32.70 -13.50
N ARG A 82 -52.24 32.96 -12.51
CA ARG A 82 -52.10 32.31 -11.16
C ARG A 82 -51.07 31.15 -11.15
N SER A 83 -50.27 30.94 -10.10
CA SER A 83 -50.18 31.58 -8.77
C SER A 83 -48.76 31.56 -8.20
N SER A 84 -48.44 32.52 -7.32
CA SER A 84 -47.09 32.75 -6.79
C SER A 84 -47.06 32.87 -5.26
N PHE A 85 -45.89 32.56 -4.68
CA PHE A 85 -45.25 33.24 -3.54
C PHE A 85 -45.84 33.17 -2.09
N SER A 86 -44.95 32.77 -1.16
CA SER A 86 -44.47 33.57 0.00
C SER A 86 -45.15 33.52 1.39
N SER A 87 -44.38 32.98 2.35
CA SER A 87 -43.99 33.55 3.67
C SER A 87 -44.97 33.83 4.83
N ARG A 88 -44.44 33.57 6.06
CA ARG A 88 -44.89 33.99 7.42
C ARG A 88 -46.19 33.32 7.95
N SER A 89 -46.37 33.06 9.25
CA SER A 89 -45.47 33.10 10.45
C SER A 89 -46.19 32.51 11.70
N GLN A 90 -45.48 32.35 12.83
CA GLN A 90 -45.99 32.04 14.21
C GLN A 90 -46.47 30.58 14.45
N SER A 91 -46.48 30.01 15.66
CA SER A 91 -45.76 30.28 16.95
C SER A 91 -45.91 29.07 17.92
N ASN A 92 -45.39 29.19 19.16
CA ASN A 92 -45.21 28.16 20.22
C ASN A 92 -43.91 27.34 20.01
N GLY A 93 -43.04 27.07 21.00
CA GLY A 93 -43.22 26.87 22.45
C GLY A 93 -42.93 25.39 22.74
N VAL A 94 -42.02 24.96 23.62
CA VAL A 94 -41.64 25.51 24.95
C VAL A 94 -40.13 25.27 25.24
N ASP A 95 -39.47 26.19 25.96
CA ASP A 95 -38.11 26.01 26.53
C ASP A 95 -38.08 25.04 27.73
N PRO A 96 -36.89 24.65 28.23
CA PRO A 96 -36.54 25.16 29.56
C PRO A 96 -35.15 25.82 29.67
N LYS A 97 -35.06 26.81 30.57
CA LYS A 97 -33.89 27.68 30.80
C LYS A 97 -32.83 27.04 31.72
N ALA A 98 -31.65 27.65 31.76
CA ALA A 98 -30.52 27.23 32.60
C ALA A 98 -30.45 27.95 33.97
N SER A 99 -29.64 27.38 34.88
CA SER A 99 -29.03 28.00 36.08
C SER A 99 -29.94 28.29 37.29
N PRO A 100 -29.39 28.46 38.53
CA PRO A 100 -28.12 27.96 39.10
C PRO A 100 -28.28 27.33 40.52
N LEU A 101 -27.25 26.63 41.07
CA LEU A 101 -26.71 26.82 42.46
C LEU A 101 -25.63 25.80 42.93
N ALA A 102 -24.87 26.22 43.97
CA ALA A 102 -24.33 25.46 45.12
C ALA A 102 -23.26 24.34 44.99
N LYS A 103 -22.01 24.76 45.21
CA LYS A 103 -20.92 24.15 46.02
C LYS A 103 -21.11 22.77 46.70
N LYS A 104 -20.10 21.91 46.52
CA LYS A 104 -19.16 21.38 47.56
C LYS A 104 -17.88 20.96 46.82
N ASP A 105 -16.65 21.39 47.09
CA ASP A 105 -15.90 21.58 48.35
C ASP A 105 -15.59 20.26 49.10
N PHE A 106 -14.62 19.50 48.58
CA PHE A 106 -13.47 18.86 49.29
C PHE A 106 -12.60 18.09 48.26
N GLY A 107 -11.27 18.19 48.21
CA GLY A 107 -10.37 19.16 48.86
C GLY A 107 -8.93 18.65 49.00
N THR A 108 -7.96 19.30 48.34
CA THR A 108 -6.48 19.11 48.49
C THR A 108 -5.92 17.72 48.06
N LEU A 109 -4.71 17.58 47.52
CA LEU A 109 -3.45 18.27 47.83
C LEU A 109 -2.63 18.78 46.63
N ARG A 110 -1.71 19.70 46.98
CA ARG A 110 -0.62 20.32 46.23
C ARG A 110 0.22 19.31 45.41
N GLY A 111 0.89 19.67 44.31
CA GLY A 111 0.98 20.96 43.60
C GLY A 111 2.43 21.42 43.36
N SER A 112 2.67 22.17 42.26
CA SER A 112 3.95 22.79 41.83
C SER A 112 5.15 21.84 41.60
N GLY A 113 6.05 22.07 40.64
CA GLY A 113 6.17 23.17 39.67
C GLY A 113 7.65 23.43 39.31
N TRP A 114 7.91 24.08 38.16
CA TRP A 114 9.23 24.37 37.58
C TRP A 114 9.96 23.12 37.03
N SER A 115 10.64 23.06 35.88
CA SER A 115 11.25 24.02 34.93
C SER A 115 12.76 24.24 35.07
N SER A 116 13.48 23.69 34.09
CA SER A 116 14.68 24.24 33.43
C SER A 116 15.94 24.59 34.24
N ARG A 117 17.03 23.82 34.03
CA ARG A 117 18.28 24.27 33.35
C ARG A 117 19.47 23.29 33.50
N SER A 118 20.25 23.16 32.42
CA SER A 118 21.74 23.06 32.38
C SER A 118 22.47 21.89 33.09
N ALA A 119 23.67 21.44 32.66
CA ALA A 119 24.45 21.71 31.44
C ALA A 119 25.64 20.72 31.28
N VAL A 120 26.13 20.59 30.04
CA VAL A 120 27.51 20.27 29.61
C VAL A 120 28.07 18.84 29.85
N ASP A 121 28.91 18.42 28.90
CA ASP A 121 29.67 17.17 28.82
C ASP A 121 30.64 16.90 29.98
N LEU A 122 31.07 15.63 30.11
CA LEU A 122 32.48 15.29 29.91
C LEU A 122 32.70 13.76 29.73
N THR A 123 33.56 13.41 28.77
CA THR A 123 34.18 12.08 28.59
C THR A 123 35.64 12.31 28.13
N PRO A 124 36.52 11.30 27.93
CA PRO A 124 36.51 9.89 28.40
C PRO A 124 37.86 9.46 29.05
N HIS A 125 37.90 8.32 29.77
CA HIS A 125 39.03 7.33 29.80
C HIS A 125 38.53 6.07 30.56
N LYS A 126 38.72 4.78 30.21
CA LYS A 126 39.59 3.98 29.30
C LYS A 126 40.75 3.26 30.04
N ARG A 127 40.77 1.91 29.98
CA ARG A 127 41.76 0.90 30.48
C ARG A 127 41.67 0.51 31.98
N VAL A 128 42.13 -0.67 32.46
CA VAL A 128 42.41 -2.03 31.90
C VAL A 128 42.54 -3.03 33.08
N ALA A 129 41.94 -4.24 32.99
CA ALA A 129 42.25 -5.51 33.71
C ALA A 129 42.44 -5.46 35.27
N ALA A 130 42.69 -6.55 36.02
CA ALA A 130 42.94 -7.97 35.70
C ALA A 130 42.57 -8.92 36.88
N ILE A 131 42.38 -10.22 36.58
CA ILE A 131 42.71 -11.42 37.40
C ILE A 131 42.14 -11.56 38.84
N GLY A 132 41.52 -12.71 39.13
CA GLY A 132 41.24 -13.16 40.50
C GLY A 132 40.62 -14.57 40.56
N ASN A 133 41.39 -15.58 40.98
CA ASN A 133 40.92 -16.97 41.13
C ASN A 133 40.14 -17.18 42.44
N GLY A 134 39.17 -18.10 42.44
CA GLY A 134 38.48 -18.55 43.66
C GLY A 134 37.74 -19.88 43.45
N GLY A 135 38.31 -20.97 43.97
CA GLY A 135 37.75 -22.33 43.88
C GLY A 135 36.67 -22.67 44.92
N PRO A 136 36.08 -23.88 44.86
CA PRO A 136 34.80 -24.18 45.51
C PRO A 136 34.91 -24.88 46.88
N ALA A 137 33.81 -24.86 47.64
CA ALA A 137 33.62 -25.68 48.84
C ALA A 137 32.23 -26.34 48.86
N LYS A 138 32.19 -27.60 49.32
CA LYS A 138 30.99 -28.30 49.84
C LYS A 138 30.78 -27.82 51.29
N GLY A 139 29.60 -27.81 51.91
CA GLY A 139 28.35 -28.54 51.64
C GLY A 139 28.12 -29.57 52.76
N HIS A 140 27.00 -29.49 53.48
CA HIS A 140 26.60 -30.45 54.53
C HIS A 140 25.07 -30.50 54.69
N ALA A 141 24.56 -31.60 55.26
CA ALA A 141 23.12 -31.87 55.40
C ALA A 141 22.78 -32.63 56.70
N TYR A 142 21.50 -32.56 57.08
CA TYR A 142 20.79 -33.44 58.02
C TYR A 142 19.42 -33.77 57.36
N LEU A 143 18.90 -35.01 57.26
CA LEU A 143 18.47 -35.98 58.30
C LEU A 143 17.38 -35.40 59.22
N ALA A 144 16.21 -36.01 59.46
CA ALA A 144 15.53 -37.24 58.94
C ALA A 144 13.98 -37.06 59.11
N GLY A 145 13.04 -37.99 58.86
CA GLY A 145 13.03 -39.43 58.48
C GLY A 145 11.59 -40.01 58.54
N TYR A 146 11.43 -41.33 58.27
CA TYR A 146 10.16 -42.14 58.30
C TYR A 146 9.11 -41.78 57.20
N ALA A 147 8.41 -42.70 56.48
CA ALA A 147 7.90 -44.08 56.66
C ALA A 147 6.53 -44.16 57.41
N ALA A 148 5.51 -44.96 57.04
CA ALA A 148 5.21 -45.82 55.86
C ALA A 148 3.68 -46.19 55.84
N SER A 149 3.28 -47.33 55.22
CA SER A 149 1.89 -47.89 55.08
C SER A 149 0.91 -47.09 54.17
N GLN A 150 0.14 -47.67 53.23
CA GLN A 150 -0.88 -48.76 53.26
C GLN A 150 -2.17 -48.39 54.03
N ALA A 151 -3.38 -48.85 53.66
CA ALA A 151 -3.95 -49.36 52.39
C ALA A 151 -5.49 -49.47 52.55
N ALA A 152 -6.26 -49.48 51.45
CA ALA A 152 -7.67 -49.88 51.46
C ALA A 152 -8.09 -50.41 50.08
N VAL A 153 -8.82 -51.53 50.04
CA VAL A 153 -9.31 -52.19 48.82
C VAL A 153 -10.68 -52.79 49.09
N ASP A 154 -11.65 -52.46 48.24
CA ASP A 154 -12.89 -53.20 47.96
C ASP A 154 -13.51 -52.54 46.70
N GLY A 155 -14.42 -53.16 45.94
CA GLY A 155 -15.00 -54.50 46.04
C GLY A 155 -15.98 -54.65 44.86
N ALA A 156 -15.71 -55.60 43.96
CA ALA A 156 -16.31 -55.67 42.62
C ALA A 156 -17.81 -56.03 42.58
N GLU A 157 -18.52 -55.61 41.51
CA GLU A 157 -19.42 -56.51 40.75
C GLU A 157 -19.80 -55.99 39.34
N GLY A 158 -20.57 -56.79 38.58
CA GLY A 158 -20.71 -56.70 37.12
C GLY A 158 -22.00 -56.07 36.54
N PRO A 159 -22.19 -56.13 35.20
CA PRO A 159 -23.22 -55.38 34.46
C PRO A 159 -24.54 -56.16 34.23
N PRO A 160 -25.58 -55.49 33.69
CA PRO A 160 -26.06 -55.95 32.37
C PRO A 160 -26.41 -54.83 31.37
N SER A 161 -26.57 -55.25 30.10
CA SER A 161 -26.83 -54.37 28.94
C SER A 161 -28.31 -54.00 28.74
N ARG A 162 -28.58 -52.83 28.14
CA ARG A 162 -29.79 -52.59 27.33
C ARG A 162 -29.47 -51.80 26.04
N THR A 163 -29.95 -52.33 24.93
CA THR A 163 -29.75 -51.80 23.56
C THR A 163 -31.06 -51.25 23.00
N ILE A 164 -31.06 -50.01 22.47
CA ILE A 164 -32.14 -49.52 21.59
C ILE A 164 -31.53 -48.80 20.37
N ARG A 165 -32.13 -48.99 19.19
CA ARG A 165 -31.70 -48.44 17.89
C ARG A 165 -32.34 -47.09 17.59
N ALA A 166 -31.72 -46.30 16.72
CA ALA A 166 -32.36 -45.20 16.00
C ALA A 166 -33.28 -45.71 14.86
N PRO A 167 -34.27 -44.91 14.43
CA PRO A 167 -34.70 -44.91 13.03
C PRO A 167 -34.84 -43.51 12.40
N ALA A 168 -35.10 -43.48 11.10
CA ALA A 168 -34.91 -42.34 10.19
C ALA A 168 -36.10 -41.35 10.06
N MET A 169 -35.76 -40.14 9.61
CA MET A 169 -36.45 -39.29 8.62
C MET A 169 -37.92 -39.59 8.24
N ARG A 170 -38.83 -38.61 8.41
CA ARG A 170 -39.53 -37.92 7.28
C ARG A 170 -40.53 -36.80 7.69
N THR A 171 -40.45 -35.70 6.93
CA THR A 171 -41.51 -34.89 6.28
C THR A 171 -42.94 -34.79 6.87
N LEU A 172 -43.49 -33.57 6.91
CA LEU A 172 -44.94 -33.32 6.70
C LEU A 172 -45.24 -32.09 5.82
N GLN A 173 -46.50 -31.97 5.36
CA GLN A 173 -46.98 -31.21 4.19
C GLN A 173 -48.52 -30.99 4.26
N ARG A 174 -49.22 -30.11 3.50
CA ARG A 174 -48.86 -29.04 2.52
C ARG A 174 -50.13 -28.24 2.13
N PHE A 175 -50.14 -26.92 2.33
CA PHE A 175 -51.09 -25.99 1.69
C PHE A 175 -50.30 -24.78 1.12
N GLN A 176 -50.10 -24.66 -0.20
CA GLN A 176 -51.04 -24.39 -1.32
C GLN A 176 -51.20 -22.88 -1.58
N SER A 177 -51.34 -22.39 -2.83
CA SER A 177 -51.70 -23.07 -4.10
C SER A 177 -51.03 -22.47 -5.35
N ASN A 178 -50.79 -23.32 -6.36
CA ASN A 178 -50.92 -23.15 -7.84
C ASN A 178 -50.35 -21.88 -8.55
N ASN A 179 -49.90 -21.91 -9.81
CA ASN A 179 -50.20 -22.87 -10.89
C ASN A 179 -49.07 -23.07 -11.93
N ARG A 180 -49.26 -24.10 -12.76
CA ARG A 180 -48.61 -24.52 -14.04
C ARG A 180 -48.17 -23.38 -15.01
N SER A 181 -47.33 -23.57 -16.05
CA SER A 181 -46.33 -24.58 -16.51
C SER A 181 -45.71 -24.07 -17.86
N ARG A 182 -44.95 -24.75 -18.76
CA ARG A 182 -44.45 -26.14 -18.99
C ARG A 182 -43.33 -26.10 -20.07
N LEU A 183 -42.36 -27.04 -20.04
CA LEU A 183 -41.42 -27.43 -21.14
C LEU A 183 -40.41 -26.35 -21.64
N SER A 184 -39.19 -26.60 -22.18
CA SER A 184 -38.28 -27.76 -22.38
C SER A 184 -37.91 -28.07 -23.85
N ALA A 185 -36.62 -27.92 -24.16
CA ALA A 185 -35.82 -28.52 -25.25
C ALA A 185 -36.14 -28.16 -26.73
N GLY A 186 -35.06 -27.98 -27.51
CA GLY A 186 -35.02 -27.74 -28.96
C GLY A 186 -33.62 -27.26 -29.40
N SER A 187 -33.12 -27.68 -30.56
CA SER A 187 -31.75 -27.36 -31.02
C SER A 187 -31.63 -27.35 -32.55
N PHE A 188 -30.58 -26.67 -33.07
CA PHE A 188 -30.19 -26.51 -34.48
C PHE A 188 -31.19 -25.75 -35.39
N GLY A 189 -30.67 -25.11 -36.46
CA GLY A 189 -31.51 -24.46 -37.49
C GLY A 189 -30.86 -23.27 -38.20
N THR A 190 -30.24 -23.50 -39.35
CA THR A 190 -29.57 -22.52 -40.22
C THR A 190 -30.51 -21.55 -40.96
N VAL A 191 -30.13 -20.26 -41.00
CA VAL A 191 -30.09 -19.32 -42.15
C VAL A 191 -30.49 -19.96 -43.51
N PRO A 192 -31.40 -19.38 -44.36
CA PRO A 192 -31.01 -18.21 -45.19
C PRO A 192 -32.07 -17.24 -45.82
N THR A 193 -31.57 -16.05 -46.21
CA THR A 193 -31.85 -15.22 -47.43
C THR A 193 -33.24 -14.61 -47.77
N GLY A 194 -33.17 -13.42 -48.40
CA GLY A 194 -34.26 -12.68 -49.10
C GLY A 194 -34.92 -11.63 -48.20
N GLY A 195 -34.66 -10.32 -48.31
CA GLY A 195 -34.75 -9.46 -49.51
C GLY A 195 -36.10 -8.71 -49.47
N GLY A 196 -36.26 -7.43 -49.80
CA GLY A 196 -35.35 -6.37 -50.21
C GLY A 196 -36.19 -5.09 -50.45
N GLY A 197 -35.61 -3.90 -50.34
CA GLY A 197 -36.36 -2.64 -50.46
C GLY A 197 -35.60 -1.48 -49.82
N ALA A 198 -35.71 -0.28 -50.36
CA ALA A 198 -34.90 0.88 -50.00
C ALA A 198 -35.73 2.13 -49.70
N PHE A 199 -35.03 3.18 -49.26
CA PHE A 199 -35.43 4.59 -49.26
C PHE A 199 -36.20 5.15 -48.04
N LEU A 200 -35.41 5.70 -47.12
CA LEU A 200 -35.55 7.02 -46.46
C LEU A 200 -36.95 7.51 -45.97
N GLY A 201 -37.03 7.72 -44.66
CA GLY A 201 -38.02 8.59 -44.01
C GLY A 201 -37.58 8.90 -42.57
N LEU A 202 -37.55 10.18 -42.18
CA LEU A 202 -37.10 10.63 -40.85
C LEU A 202 -37.97 10.03 -39.72
N GLY A 203 -37.32 9.62 -38.62
CA GLY A 203 -37.98 9.23 -37.38
C GLY A 203 -37.24 9.80 -36.17
N GLU A 204 -37.95 10.56 -35.34
CA GLU A 204 -37.45 11.01 -34.04
C GLU A 204 -37.40 9.85 -33.05
N HIS A 205 -36.36 9.77 -32.22
CA HIS A 205 -36.25 8.76 -31.16
C HIS A 205 -36.23 9.37 -29.76
N SER A 206 -37.33 9.17 -29.05
CA SER A 206 -37.39 9.36 -27.60
C SER A 206 -37.05 8.06 -26.86
N SER A 207 -36.34 8.23 -25.74
CA SER A 207 -36.27 7.33 -24.58
C SER A 207 -35.39 6.06 -24.60
N ARG A 208 -34.95 5.74 -23.37
CA ARG A 208 -34.56 4.44 -22.79
C ARG A 208 -33.11 3.94 -23.02
N ALA A 209 -32.40 3.76 -21.91
CA ALA A 209 -31.01 3.33 -21.87
C ALA A 209 -30.84 1.79 -21.87
N PRO A 210 -29.81 1.25 -22.55
CA PRO A 210 -29.47 -0.17 -22.51
C PRO A 210 -28.31 -0.53 -21.54
N SER A 211 -28.44 -1.73 -20.98
CA SER A 211 -27.47 -2.58 -20.26
C SER A 211 -25.96 -2.28 -20.42
N VAL A 212 -25.22 -2.31 -19.30
CA VAL A 212 -23.75 -2.27 -19.27
C VAL A 212 -23.16 -3.69 -19.38
N ARG A 213 -22.47 -3.98 -20.48
CA ARG A 213 -21.42 -5.02 -20.56
C ARG A 213 -20.54 -4.82 -21.80
N SER A 214 -19.32 -5.35 -21.73
CA SER A 214 -18.31 -5.38 -22.80
C SER A 214 -17.73 -4.04 -23.26
N LEU A 215 -16.67 -3.59 -22.58
CA LEU A 215 -15.46 -3.16 -23.27
C LEU A 215 -14.26 -3.31 -22.33
N ALA A 216 -13.31 -4.15 -22.74
CA ALA A 216 -12.05 -4.36 -22.03
C ALA A 216 -10.93 -4.40 -23.05
N GLU A 217 -10.18 -3.30 -23.17
CA GLU A 217 -8.76 -3.33 -23.54
C GLU A 217 -8.05 -2.07 -23.05
N SER A 218 -6.74 -2.17 -22.82
CA SER A 218 -6.07 -1.41 -21.76
C SER A 218 -5.13 -0.31 -22.28
N GLY A 219 -5.28 0.91 -21.75
CA GLY A 219 -4.42 2.06 -22.04
C GLY A 219 -4.25 3.03 -20.86
N HIS A 220 -4.22 2.52 -19.63
CA HIS A 220 -4.23 3.34 -18.41
C HIS A 220 -2.84 3.85 -18.01
N HIS A 221 -2.46 5.02 -18.52
CA HIS A 221 -1.68 5.98 -17.72
C HIS A 221 -2.64 6.76 -16.80
N LEU A 222 -2.12 7.22 -15.65
CA LEU A 222 -2.89 7.95 -14.63
C LEU A 222 -3.24 9.36 -15.11
N ALA A 223 -4.32 9.49 -15.88
CA ALA A 223 -5.02 10.76 -16.04
C ALA A 223 -5.85 11.03 -14.77
N GLU A 224 -5.46 12.04 -13.99
CA GLU A 224 -6.12 12.47 -12.76
C GLU A 224 -7.39 13.29 -13.07
N PRO A 225 -8.62 12.76 -12.90
CA PRO A 225 -9.83 13.43 -13.39
C PRO A 225 -10.36 14.53 -12.45
N ARG A 226 -9.55 15.01 -11.51
CA ARG A 226 -9.95 15.93 -10.43
C ARG A 226 -9.10 17.18 -10.24
N ALA A 227 -7.93 17.27 -10.86
CA ALA A 227 -7.16 18.51 -10.91
C ALA A 227 -7.95 19.70 -11.51
N MET A 228 -9.02 19.41 -12.28
CA MET A 228 -9.88 20.42 -12.91
C MET A 228 -10.86 21.11 -11.94
N GLU A 229 -11.25 20.46 -10.83
CA GLU A 229 -12.32 20.98 -9.94
C GLU A 229 -11.78 21.94 -8.87
N MET A 230 -10.49 21.85 -8.51
CA MET A 230 -9.89 22.62 -7.41
C MET A 230 -9.69 24.12 -7.71
N TYR A 231 -9.67 24.54 -8.97
CA TYR A 231 -9.36 25.93 -9.35
C TYR A 231 -10.54 26.90 -9.23
N ASN A 232 -11.76 26.42 -8.99
CA ASN A 232 -12.98 27.22 -9.12
C ASN A 232 -13.22 28.26 -7.99
N GLY A 233 -12.36 28.30 -6.96
CA GLY A 233 -12.48 29.24 -5.82
C GLY A 233 -11.76 30.58 -5.99
N HIS A 234 -10.78 30.70 -6.91
CA HIS A 234 -9.84 31.83 -6.94
C HIS A 234 -10.35 33.09 -7.70
N GLY A 235 -11.59 33.11 -8.18
CA GLY A 235 -12.13 34.20 -9.01
C GLY A 235 -12.30 35.56 -8.31
N ALA A 236 -12.36 35.61 -6.97
CA ALA A 236 -12.78 36.79 -6.22
C ALA A 236 -11.82 37.99 -6.33
N LEU A 237 -10.50 37.76 -6.30
CA LEU A 237 -9.49 38.81 -6.49
C LEU A 237 -9.21 39.10 -7.98
N LEU A 238 -9.30 38.08 -8.83
CA LEU A 238 -9.09 38.22 -10.28
C LEU A 238 -10.13 39.16 -10.93
N GLY A 239 -11.35 39.21 -10.40
CA GLY A 239 -12.42 40.08 -10.93
C GLY A 239 -12.16 41.58 -10.87
N HIS A 240 -11.29 42.06 -9.98
CA HIS A 240 -11.02 43.51 -9.80
C HIS A 240 -9.79 44.02 -10.59
N HIS A 241 -8.93 43.12 -11.09
CA HIS A 241 -7.75 43.47 -11.87
C HIS A 241 -7.63 42.68 -13.19
N ALA A 242 -8.78 42.34 -13.80
CA ALA A 242 -8.85 41.55 -15.03
C ALA A 242 -8.18 42.18 -16.26
N GLY A 243 -7.80 43.46 -16.21
CA GLY A 243 -7.00 44.14 -17.24
C GLY A 243 -5.50 44.26 -16.92
N GLY A 244 -5.01 43.64 -15.83
CA GLY A 244 -3.65 43.85 -15.32
C GLY A 244 -2.60 42.79 -15.71
N PHE A 245 -2.96 41.72 -16.43
CA PHE A 245 -2.05 40.62 -16.73
C PHE A 245 -1.30 40.76 -18.06
N ASP A 246 -1.86 41.44 -19.06
CA ASP A 246 -1.27 41.53 -20.40
C ASP A 246 -0.07 42.48 -20.49
N ASP A 247 0.01 43.48 -19.59
CA ASP A 247 1.12 44.47 -19.50
C ASP A 247 2.30 44.01 -18.60
N ILE A 248 2.19 42.87 -17.90
CA ILE A 248 3.24 42.41 -16.97
C ILE A 248 4.15 41.40 -17.68
N ASP A 249 5.46 41.66 -17.66
CA ASP A 249 6.49 40.72 -18.08
C ASP A 249 7.16 40.00 -16.89
N LEU A 250 7.88 38.92 -17.18
CA LEU A 250 8.55 38.10 -16.16
C LEU A 250 9.60 38.89 -15.35
N PRO A 251 10.45 39.75 -15.96
CA PRO A 251 11.27 40.73 -15.24
C PRO A 251 10.49 41.61 -14.24
N SER A 252 9.35 42.19 -14.63
CA SER A 252 8.55 43.07 -13.76
C SER A 252 7.89 42.30 -12.62
N ALA A 253 7.35 41.11 -12.88
CA ALA A 253 6.86 40.23 -11.82
C ALA A 253 7.95 39.89 -10.78
N VAL A 254 9.17 39.57 -11.24
CA VAL A 254 10.33 39.28 -10.37
C VAL A 254 10.90 40.55 -9.70
N LYS A 255 10.60 41.75 -10.21
CA LYS A 255 10.85 43.03 -9.53
C LYS A 255 9.82 43.30 -8.43
N TYR A 256 8.54 43.00 -8.66
CA TYR A 256 7.48 43.22 -7.68
C TYR A 256 7.62 42.35 -6.42
N LEU A 257 8.26 41.17 -6.50
CA LEU A 257 8.62 40.36 -5.32
C LEU A 257 9.49 41.09 -4.27
N ILE A 258 10.14 42.19 -4.62
CA ILE A 258 10.95 43.00 -3.69
C ILE A 258 10.38 44.42 -3.48
N ALA A 259 9.14 44.68 -3.90
CA ALA A 259 8.45 45.92 -3.59
C ALA A 259 8.09 45.98 -2.09
N SER A 260 7.95 47.19 -1.54
CA SER A 260 7.51 47.38 -0.15
C SER A 260 6.01 47.15 0.05
N ASP A 261 5.22 47.23 -1.02
CA ASP A 261 3.78 46.99 -1.02
C ASP A 261 3.46 45.48 -1.15
N PRO A 262 2.75 44.87 -0.17
CA PRO A 262 2.30 43.49 -0.27
C PRO A 262 1.42 43.19 -1.48
N ASN A 263 0.66 44.15 -2.01
CA ASN A 263 -0.22 43.92 -3.16
C ASN A 263 0.61 43.67 -4.44
N LEU A 264 1.69 44.46 -4.65
CA LEU A 264 2.67 44.18 -5.69
C LEU A 264 3.39 42.83 -5.48
N GLN A 265 3.76 42.48 -4.24
CA GLN A 265 4.36 41.17 -3.94
C GLN A 265 3.42 40.00 -4.33
N VAL A 266 2.12 40.10 -3.97
CA VAL A 266 1.07 39.16 -4.38
C VAL A 266 0.95 39.10 -5.90
N LEU A 267 0.85 40.23 -6.58
CA LEU A 267 0.72 40.33 -8.04
C LEU A 267 1.90 39.66 -8.77
N GLY A 268 3.13 39.94 -8.34
CA GLY A 268 4.35 39.33 -8.89
C GLY A 268 4.41 37.82 -8.66
N ALA A 269 4.01 37.35 -7.47
CA ALA A 269 3.97 35.94 -7.14
C ALA A 269 2.85 35.20 -7.91
N ALA A 270 1.64 35.76 -7.99
CA ALA A 270 0.52 35.21 -8.75
C ALA A 270 0.84 35.09 -10.25
N TYR A 271 1.49 36.11 -10.83
CA TYR A 271 1.99 36.07 -12.20
C TYR A 271 2.99 34.91 -12.40
N LEU A 272 3.97 34.78 -11.50
CA LEU A 272 4.95 33.69 -11.56
C LEU A 272 4.28 32.32 -11.42
N GLN A 273 3.31 32.17 -10.52
CA GLN A 273 2.55 30.95 -10.32
C GLN A 273 1.77 30.55 -11.58
N HIS A 274 1.05 31.48 -12.21
CA HIS A 274 0.34 31.24 -13.46
C HIS A 274 1.30 30.90 -14.59
N LYS A 275 2.28 31.78 -14.85
CA LYS A 275 3.21 31.64 -15.99
C LYS A 275 4.06 30.37 -15.87
N CYS A 276 4.50 29.99 -14.68
CA CYS A 276 5.32 28.81 -14.46
C CYS A 276 4.51 27.51 -14.26
N TYR A 277 3.19 27.49 -14.46
CA TYR A 277 2.40 26.25 -14.32
C TYR A 277 2.85 25.16 -15.30
N SER A 278 2.89 25.48 -16.59
CA SER A 278 3.25 24.55 -17.69
C SER A 278 4.41 25.00 -18.57
N ASP A 279 4.88 26.25 -18.45
CA ASP A 279 5.94 26.81 -19.30
C ASP A 279 7.34 26.53 -18.71
N SER A 280 7.99 25.48 -19.21
CA SER A 280 9.37 25.13 -18.82
C SER A 280 10.43 26.16 -19.25
N SER A 281 10.12 27.07 -20.18
CA SER A 281 11.02 28.18 -20.53
C SER A 281 10.92 29.30 -19.50
N ALA A 282 9.71 29.67 -19.09
CA ALA A 282 9.48 30.63 -18.00
C ALA A 282 10.06 30.12 -16.67
N LYS A 283 9.94 28.81 -16.37
CA LYS A 283 10.59 28.21 -15.18
C LYS A 283 12.11 28.44 -15.15
N LYS A 284 12.78 28.37 -16.31
CA LYS A 284 14.24 28.63 -16.43
C LYS A 284 14.54 30.13 -16.36
N GLN A 285 13.75 30.96 -17.04
CA GLN A 285 13.91 32.40 -17.09
C GLN A 285 13.69 33.07 -15.72
N ALA A 286 12.68 32.63 -14.96
CA ALA A 286 12.41 33.11 -13.60
C ALA A 286 13.59 32.85 -12.66
N ARG A 287 14.21 31.65 -12.73
CA ARG A 287 15.44 31.35 -11.98
C ARG A 287 16.59 32.27 -12.41
N SER A 288 16.84 32.48 -13.70
CA SER A 288 17.91 33.39 -14.15
C SER A 288 17.67 34.86 -13.75
N LEU A 289 16.41 35.27 -13.57
CA LEU A 289 16.03 36.59 -13.05
C LEU A 289 16.12 36.68 -11.51
N GLN A 290 16.69 35.66 -10.84
CA GLN A 290 16.82 35.59 -9.38
C GLN A 290 15.47 35.55 -8.63
N ALA A 291 14.45 34.88 -9.19
CA ALA A 291 13.18 34.68 -8.50
C ALA A 291 13.31 33.76 -7.27
N MET A 292 14.27 32.82 -7.25
CA MET A 292 14.43 31.82 -6.18
C MET A 292 14.65 32.44 -4.78
N PRO A 293 15.74 33.18 -4.52
CA PRO A 293 15.96 33.79 -3.20
C PRO A 293 14.86 34.77 -2.81
N LYS A 294 14.25 35.46 -3.78
CA LYS A 294 13.14 36.40 -3.55
C LYS A 294 11.90 35.68 -3.05
N LEU A 295 11.46 34.62 -3.73
CA LEU A 295 10.30 33.82 -3.30
C LEU A 295 10.56 33.14 -1.94
N VAL A 296 11.76 32.58 -1.72
CA VAL A 296 12.13 31.97 -0.43
C VAL A 296 12.00 32.97 0.72
N LYS A 297 12.48 34.21 0.56
CA LYS A 297 12.32 35.28 1.55
C LYS A 297 10.85 35.61 1.86
N LEU A 298 9.95 35.44 0.89
CA LEU A 298 8.51 35.72 1.05
C LEU A 298 7.72 34.59 1.72
N PHE A 299 8.26 33.37 1.85
CA PHE A 299 7.58 32.26 2.54
C PHE A 299 7.25 32.58 4.01
N ASN A 300 8.06 33.45 4.64
CA ASN A 300 7.86 33.95 6.00
C ASN A 300 7.65 35.49 6.00
N SER A 301 6.99 36.01 4.97
CA SER A 301 6.48 37.40 4.93
C SER A 301 5.45 37.62 6.07
N PRO A 302 5.35 38.82 6.69
CA PRO A 302 4.31 39.12 7.68
C PRO A 302 2.88 39.18 7.10
N ASN A 303 2.71 39.04 5.79
CA ASN A 303 1.40 39.04 5.11
C ASN A 303 1.08 37.63 4.56
N GLN A 304 -0.01 37.01 5.04
CA GLN A 304 -0.41 35.64 4.64
C GLN A 304 -0.74 35.50 3.15
N GLU A 305 -1.34 36.50 2.50
CA GLU A 305 -1.60 36.44 1.06
C GLU A 305 -0.29 36.37 0.25
N VAL A 306 0.73 37.11 0.69
CA VAL A 306 2.08 37.03 0.12
C VAL A 306 2.67 35.63 0.35
N GLN A 307 2.56 35.06 1.55
CA GLN A 307 3.05 33.70 1.84
C GLN A 307 2.37 32.64 0.94
N ARG A 308 1.03 32.69 0.82
CA ARG A 308 0.23 31.76 0.00
C ARG A 308 0.62 31.83 -1.48
N HIS A 309 0.70 33.04 -2.05
CA HIS A 309 1.09 33.21 -3.46
C HIS A 309 2.57 32.90 -3.71
N ALA A 310 3.49 33.25 -2.80
CA ALA A 310 4.91 32.95 -2.96
C ALA A 310 5.21 31.44 -2.89
N THR A 311 4.56 30.72 -1.98
CA THR A 311 4.66 29.25 -1.90
C THR A 311 3.96 28.58 -3.08
N GLY A 312 2.77 29.06 -3.50
CA GLY A 312 2.09 28.58 -4.70
C GLY A 312 2.94 28.76 -5.97
N ALA A 313 3.59 29.91 -6.12
CA ALA A 313 4.55 30.17 -7.20
C ALA A 313 5.72 29.19 -7.16
N MET A 314 6.32 28.96 -5.99
CA MET A 314 7.41 27.99 -5.85
C MET A 314 6.98 26.56 -6.20
N ARG A 315 5.79 26.12 -5.75
CA ARG A 315 5.24 24.77 -6.02
C ARG A 315 5.22 24.48 -7.53
N ASN A 316 4.77 25.44 -8.33
CA ASN A 316 4.77 25.35 -9.79
C ASN A 316 6.19 25.48 -10.39
N LEU A 317 7.00 26.43 -9.89
CA LEU A 317 8.34 26.73 -10.39
C LEU A 317 9.31 25.54 -10.29
N ILE A 318 9.22 24.71 -9.24
CA ILE A 318 10.04 23.50 -9.08
C ILE A 318 9.42 22.22 -9.67
N TYR A 319 8.13 22.25 -10.03
CA TYR A 319 7.45 21.06 -10.57
C TYR A 319 8.11 20.65 -11.89
N ASP A 320 8.47 19.37 -12.00
CA ASP A 320 9.15 18.78 -13.16
C ASP A 320 10.41 19.55 -13.61
N ASN A 321 11.19 20.09 -12.66
CA ASN A 321 12.39 20.85 -12.97
C ASN A 321 13.49 20.63 -11.90
N ALA A 322 14.35 19.62 -12.11
CA ALA A 322 15.42 19.26 -11.17
C ALA A 322 16.43 20.40 -10.90
N GLU A 323 16.73 21.20 -11.92
CA GLU A 323 17.56 22.42 -11.81
C GLU A 323 16.96 23.44 -10.83
N ASN A 324 15.65 23.65 -10.87
CA ASN A 324 14.93 24.56 -9.98
C ASN A 324 14.75 23.98 -8.57
N LYS A 325 14.56 22.66 -8.43
CA LYS A 325 14.56 21.97 -7.14
C LYS A 325 15.90 22.14 -6.40
N LEU A 326 17.02 21.98 -7.11
CA LEU A 326 18.35 22.16 -6.52
C LEU A 326 18.55 23.60 -6.03
N ALA A 327 18.22 24.60 -6.87
CA ALA A 327 18.33 26.01 -6.50
C ALA A 327 17.51 26.37 -5.23
N LEU A 328 16.28 25.85 -5.09
CA LEU A 328 15.48 26.03 -3.87
C LEU A 328 16.16 25.45 -2.62
N VAL A 329 16.92 24.37 -2.77
CA VAL A 329 17.63 23.66 -1.69
C VAL A 329 19.00 24.30 -1.37
N GLU A 330 19.61 25.00 -2.34
CA GLU A 330 20.80 25.83 -2.16
C GLU A 330 20.46 27.15 -1.45
N GLU A 331 19.35 27.80 -1.82
CA GLU A 331 18.82 29.02 -1.17
C GLU A 331 18.21 28.79 0.23
N ASN A 332 18.61 27.71 0.92
CA ASN A 332 18.10 27.27 2.23
C ASN A 332 16.56 27.11 2.32
N GLY A 333 15.85 26.99 1.20
CA GLY A 333 14.39 26.98 1.14
C GLY A 333 13.74 25.88 1.98
N ILE A 334 14.40 24.73 2.20
CA ILE A 334 13.92 23.69 3.11
C ILE A 334 13.71 24.24 4.53
N TYR A 335 14.67 25.00 5.07
CA TYR A 335 14.59 25.56 6.42
C TYR A 335 13.43 26.57 6.53
N GLU A 336 13.32 27.45 5.54
CA GLU A 336 12.23 28.44 5.48
C GLU A 336 10.86 27.77 5.38
N LEU A 337 10.71 26.72 4.55
CA LEU A 337 9.49 25.92 4.43
C LEU A 337 9.11 25.22 5.75
N MET A 338 10.07 24.66 6.49
CA MET A 338 9.79 24.02 7.78
C MET A 338 9.48 25.03 8.91
N ARG A 339 9.88 26.30 8.75
CA ARG A 339 9.38 27.40 9.57
C ARG A 339 7.94 27.73 9.20
N THR A 340 7.67 27.91 7.91
CA THR A 340 6.34 28.22 7.35
C THR A 340 5.28 27.16 7.68
N LEU A 341 5.65 25.86 7.76
CA LEU A 341 4.75 24.75 8.09
C LEU A 341 4.09 24.85 9.48
N ARG A 342 4.63 25.71 10.37
CA ARG A 342 4.14 25.91 11.74
C ARG A 342 2.97 26.88 11.83
N GLU A 343 2.75 27.69 10.79
CA GLU A 343 1.64 28.63 10.75
C GLU A 343 0.29 27.88 10.65
N PRO A 344 -0.76 28.29 11.39
CA PRO A 344 -2.08 27.65 11.38
C PRO A 344 -2.90 28.06 10.16
N ASP A 345 -2.32 27.94 8.96
CA ASP A 345 -2.90 28.29 7.67
C ASP A 345 -2.90 27.05 6.76
N ASP A 346 -4.08 26.50 6.48
CA ASP A 346 -4.21 25.25 5.73
C ASP A 346 -3.89 25.39 4.23
N GLU A 347 -4.06 26.56 3.61
CA GLU A 347 -3.62 26.77 2.21
C GLU A 347 -2.09 26.81 2.13
N LEU A 348 -1.46 27.47 3.10
CA LEU A 348 -0.03 27.56 3.22
C LEU A 348 0.59 26.18 3.54
N ARG A 349 0.02 25.42 4.48
CA ARG A 349 0.43 24.04 4.81
C ARG A 349 0.25 23.09 3.61
N LYS A 350 -0.81 23.24 2.81
CA LYS A 350 -0.99 22.51 1.54
C LYS A 350 0.11 22.83 0.54
N ASN A 351 0.45 24.10 0.35
CA ASN A 351 1.53 24.49 -0.55
C ASN A 351 2.90 23.99 -0.07
N VAL A 352 3.23 24.14 1.22
CA VAL A 352 4.49 23.64 1.79
C VAL A 352 4.61 22.13 1.63
N THR A 353 3.59 21.35 1.98
CA THR A 353 3.63 19.88 1.84
C THR A 353 3.68 19.44 0.37
N GLY A 354 3.02 20.16 -0.54
CA GLY A 354 3.14 19.97 -1.98
C GLY A 354 4.54 20.30 -2.54
N ILE A 355 5.21 21.34 -2.03
CA ILE A 355 6.60 21.67 -2.39
C ILE A 355 7.55 20.56 -1.92
N LEU A 356 7.39 20.07 -0.68
CA LEU A 356 8.18 18.95 -0.16
C LEU A 356 8.00 17.71 -1.04
N TRP A 357 6.77 17.35 -1.42
CA TRP A 357 6.51 16.23 -2.31
C TRP A 357 7.18 16.42 -3.69
N ASN A 358 7.10 17.61 -4.29
CA ASN A 358 7.80 17.95 -5.53
C ASN A 358 9.33 17.84 -5.41
N LEU A 359 9.92 18.18 -4.25
CA LEU A 359 11.35 17.99 -3.99
C LEU A 359 11.74 16.50 -3.88
N SER A 360 10.95 15.70 -3.16
CA SER A 360 11.26 14.29 -2.87
C SER A 360 11.28 13.35 -4.08
N SER A 361 10.73 13.75 -5.22
CA SER A 361 10.81 12.98 -6.46
C SER A 361 12.20 13.01 -7.13
N SER A 362 13.17 13.77 -6.59
CA SER A 362 14.56 13.78 -7.07
C SER A 362 15.48 13.04 -6.10
N ASP A 363 16.06 11.91 -6.54
CA ASP A 363 16.85 10.99 -5.71
C ASP A 363 18.01 11.66 -4.95
N ASN A 364 18.74 12.54 -5.63
CA ASN A 364 19.87 13.29 -5.06
C ASN A 364 19.49 14.23 -3.90
N LEU A 365 18.19 14.51 -3.70
CA LEU A 365 17.71 15.33 -2.58
C LEU A 365 17.15 14.49 -1.42
N LYS A 366 16.86 13.19 -1.61
CA LYS A 366 16.12 12.38 -0.62
C LYS A 366 16.82 12.29 0.74
N ASP A 367 18.13 12.05 0.78
CA ASP A 367 18.89 11.98 2.04
C ASP A 367 18.98 13.34 2.76
N ARG A 368 19.00 14.46 2.01
CA ARG A 368 18.95 15.81 2.59
C ARG A 368 17.56 16.11 3.17
N LEU A 369 16.50 15.82 2.43
CA LEU A 369 15.12 16.01 2.88
C LEU A 369 14.81 15.15 4.12
N ALA A 370 15.17 13.87 4.09
CA ALA A 370 15.00 12.95 5.22
C ALA A 370 15.77 13.38 6.48
N ARG A 371 16.92 14.04 6.32
CA ARG A 371 17.66 14.63 7.45
C ARG A 371 16.98 15.89 7.98
N ASP A 372 16.61 16.82 7.08
CA ASP A 372 16.29 18.21 7.42
C ASP A 372 14.80 18.46 7.77
N THR A 373 13.86 17.59 7.34
CA THR A 373 12.40 17.85 7.53
C THR A 373 11.65 16.81 8.36
N LEU A 374 12.19 15.60 8.54
CA LEU A 374 11.38 14.42 8.86
C LEU A 374 10.69 14.47 10.23
N GLU A 375 11.42 14.87 11.27
CA GLU A 375 10.91 15.00 12.64
C GLU A 375 9.80 16.06 12.70
N GLN A 376 10.09 17.28 12.24
CA GLN A 376 9.13 18.38 12.22
C GLN A 376 7.87 18.08 11.39
N LEU A 377 7.99 17.38 10.24
CA LEU A 377 6.81 16.97 9.47
C LEU A 377 5.99 15.92 10.22
N THR A 378 6.65 15.04 10.98
CA THR A 378 5.98 14.03 11.81
C THR A 378 5.18 14.68 12.93
N ASP A 379 5.77 15.63 13.65
CA ASP A 379 5.13 16.30 14.78
C ASP A 379 4.05 17.32 14.35
N LEU A 380 4.25 18.06 13.27
CA LEU A 380 3.34 19.13 12.81
C LEU A 380 2.20 18.65 11.89
N VAL A 381 2.29 17.43 11.35
CA VAL A 381 1.32 16.90 10.39
C VAL A 381 0.94 15.45 10.67
N LEU A 382 1.88 14.52 10.79
CA LEU A 382 1.54 13.09 10.86
C LEU A 382 0.86 12.71 12.18
N VAL A 383 1.43 13.09 13.32
CA VAL A 383 0.89 12.74 14.64
C VAL A 383 -0.48 13.41 14.91
N PRO A 384 -0.70 14.70 14.60
CA PRO A 384 -2.02 15.33 14.73
C PRO A 384 -3.05 14.73 13.77
N LEU A 385 -2.75 14.66 12.46
CA LEU A 385 -3.76 14.33 11.45
C LEU A 385 -3.98 12.82 11.28
N SER A 386 -3.09 11.96 11.78
CA SER A 386 -3.33 10.50 11.76
C SER A 386 -4.43 10.04 12.73
N GLY A 387 -4.81 10.88 13.71
CA GLY A 387 -5.69 10.49 14.84
C GLY A 387 -4.94 9.99 16.08
N LEU A 388 -3.62 9.75 15.97
CA LEU A 388 -2.77 9.21 17.03
C LEU A 388 -2.70 10.12 18.28
N GLY A 389 -2.71 11.44 18.10
CA GLY A 389 -2.68 12.43 19.18
C GLY A 389 -4.06 12.83 19.75
N GLY A 390 -5.15 12.18 19.33
CA GLY A 390 -6.52 12.58 19.65
C GLY A 390 -7.38 11.47 20.27
N SER A 391 -8.68 11.45 19.94
CA SER A 391 -9.64 10.46 20.43
C SER A 391 -9.51 9.06 19.78
N GLY A 392 -8.43 8.81 19.03
CA GLY A 392 -8.25 7.60 18.20
C GLY A 392 -9.08 7.59 16.91
N VAL A 393 -9.76 8.69 16.58
CA VAL A 393 -10.59 8.83 15.37
C VAL A 393 -9.99 9.86 14.42
N ILE A 394 -9.86 9.51 13.14
CA ILE A 394 -9.42 10.43 12.08
C ILE A 394 -10.54 11.46 11.81
N GLN A 395 -10.34 12.69 12.26
CA GLN A 395 -11.23 13.83 12.05
C GLN A 395 -10.51 14.95 11.28
N GLN A 396 -10.16 14.68 10.02
CA GLN A 396 -9.54 15.65 9.11
C GLN A 396 -10.60 16.49 8.40
N ASN A 397 -10.39 17.81 8.31
CA ASN A 397 -11.08 18.67 7.35
C ASN A 397 -10.58 18.42 5.91
N PRO A 398 -11.25 18.91 4.85
CA PRO A 398 -10.85 18.65 3.46
C PRO A 398 -9.42 19.09 3.10
N SER A 399 -8.95 20.22 3.65
CA SER A 399 -7.58 20.69 3.48
C SER A 399 -6.58 19.86 4.29
N GLU A 400 -6.90 19.50 5.53
CA GLU A 400 -6.08 18.59 6.34
C GLU A 400 -5.88 17.22 5.68
N ALA A 401 -6.91 16.69 5.01
CA ALA A 401 -6.80 15.47 4.22
C ALA A 401 -5.82 15.63 3.04
N GLU A 402 -5.79 16.80 2.37
CA GLU A 402 -4.79 17.09 1.33
C GLU A 402 -3.38 17.29 1.92
N ILE A 403 -3.24 17.99 3.05
CA ILE A 403 -1.95 18.18 3.76
C ILE A 403 -1.37 16.81 4.14
N PHE A 404 -2.19 15.90 4.66
CA PHE A 404 -1.78 14.54 5.00
C PHE A 404 -1.51 13.68 3.76
N TYR A 405 -2.29 13.82 2.68
CA TYR A 405 -2.02 13.14 1.40
C TYR A 405 -0.69 13.56 0.78
N ASN A 406 -0.43 14.88 0.68
CA ASN A 406 0.83 15.43 0.19
C ASN A 406 2.02 14.96 1.05
N SER A 407 1.85 14.92 2.38
CA SER A 407 2.87 14.46 3.33
C SER A 407 3.14 12.96 3.24
N THR A 408 2.11 12.13 3.09
CA THR A 408 2.31 10.68 2.87
C THR A 408 2.91 10.39 1.48
N GLY A 409 2.60 11.20 0.46
CA GLY A 409 3.24 11.15 -0.86
C GLY A 409 4.73 11.50 -0.82
N PHE A 410 5.09 12.54 -0.06
CA PHE A 410 6.48 12.90 0.25
C PHE A 410 7.23 11.73 0.92
N LEU A 411 6.65 11.12 1.96
CA LEU A 411 7.27 10.00 2.69
C LEU A 411 7.36 8.73 1.83
N ARG A 412 6.36 8.47 0.96
CA ARG A 412 6.40 7.37 -0.03
C ARG A 412 7.63 7.50 -0.92
N ASN A 413 7.92 8.71 -1.41
CA ASN A 413 9.12 9.00 -2.18
C ASN A 413 10.40 8.83 -1.34
N LEU A 414 10.48 9.38 -0.12
CA LEU A 414 11.68 9.24 0.73
C LEU A 414 11.98 7.77 1.07
N SER A 415 10.96 6.98 1.40
CA SER A 415 11.14 5.57 1.82
C SER A 415 11.76 4.66 0.74
N SER A 416 11.75 5.10 -0.54
CA SER A 416 12.40 4.41 -1.65
C SER A 416 13.93 4.62 -1.75
N ALA A 417 14.50 5.50 -0.92
CA ALA A 417 15.89 5.95 -1.01
C ALA A 417 16.91 4.97 -0.40
N SER A 418 18.08 5.51 -0.02
CA SER A 418 19.20 4.80 0.59
C SER A 418 18.82 4.01 1.85
N GLN A 419 19.69 3.07 2.25
CA GLN A 419 19.62 2.40 3.55
C GLN A 419 19.63 3.42 4.71
N GLN A 420 20.39 4.51 4.58
CA GLN A 420 20.50 5.56 5.60
C GLN A 420 19.17 6.31 5.78
N THR A 421 18.51 6.69 4.68
CA THR A 421 17.17 7.32 4.74
C THR A 421 16.12 6.35 5.28
N ARG A 422 16.10 5.08 4.85
CA ARG A 422 15.20 4.07 5.46
C ARG A 422 15.42 3.97 6.97
N GLN A 423 16.67 3.97 7.40
CA GLN A 423 16.99 3.85 8.83
C GLN A 423 16.53 5.08 9.63
N LYS A 424 16.82 6.31 9.17
CA LYS A 424 16.28 7.52 9.82
C LYS A 424 14.74 7.53 9.82
N MET A 425 14.08 6.98 8.80
CA MET A 425 12.62 6.84 8.78
C MET A 425 12.06 5.78 9.74
N ARG A 426 12.82 4.73 10.07
CA ARG A 426 12.46 3.78 11.15
C ARG A 426 12.68 4.38 12.54
N GLU A 427 13.73 5.19 12.69
CA GLU A 427 14.15 5.80 13.95
C GLU A 427 13.35 7.06 14.31
N CYS A 428 12.69 7.69 13.34
CA CYS A 428 11.81 8.83 13.56
C CYS A 428 10.61 8.44 14.44
N HIS A 429 10.61 8.92 15.69
CA HIS A 429 9.52 8.74 16.64
C HIS A 429 8.16 9.18 16.04
N GLY A 430 7.09 8.43 16.31
CA GLY A 430 5.74 8.73 15.85
C GLY A 430 5.47 8.45 14.36
N LEU A 431 6.48 8.38 13.48
CA LEU A 431 6.28 8.22 12.04
C LEU A 431 5.58 6.88 11.71
N VAL A 432 6.16 5.77 12.17
CA VAL A 432 5.62 4.43 11.91
C VAL A 432 4.28 4.25 12.62
N ASP A 433 4.15 4.75 13.85
CA ASP A 433 2.91 4.72 14.63
C ASP A 433 1.77 5.47 13.92
N SER A 434 2.02 6.65 13.37
CA SER A 434 1.04 7.42 12.60
C SER A 434 0.63 6.71 11.30
N MET A 435 1.57 6.07 10.59
CA MET A 435 1.22 5.26 9.41
C MET A 435 0.33 4.07 9.79
N ILE A 436 0.70 3.32 10.84
CA ILE A 436 -0.05 2.15 11.32
C ILE A 436 -1.43 2.54 11.84
N HIS A 437 -1.52 3.56 12.69
CA HIS A 437 -2.78 4.03 13.25
C HIS A 437 -3.70 4.54 12.14
N TYR A 438 -3.23 5.39 11.23
CA TYR A 438 -4.05 5.91 10.13
C TYR A 438 -4.60 4.79 9.24
N VAL A 439 -3.78 3.78 8.90
CA VAL A 439 -4.21 2.60 8.14
C VAL A 439 -5.25 1.79 8.90
N ASN A 440 -5.05 1.55 10.21
CA ASN A 440 -5.98 0.78 11.02
C ASN A 440 -7.32 1.50 11.22
N SER A 441 -7.31 2.77 11.62
CA SER A 441 -8.52 3.57 11.82
C SER A 441 -9.27 3.76 10.49
N SER A 442 -8.57 3.88 9.36
CA SER A 442 -9.19 3.89 8.02
C SER A 442 -9.83 2.55 7.63
N LEU A 443 -9.23 1.41 8.01
CA LEU A 443 -9.85 0.08 7.85
C LEU A 443 -11.14 -0.03 8.68
N GLU A 444 -11.16 0.51 9.89
CA GLU A 444 -12.28 0.44 10.82
C GLU A 444 -13.48 1.29 10.37
N VAL A 445 -13.25 2.53 9.90
CA VAL A 445 -14.31 3.40 9.36
C VAL A 445 -14.66 3.14 7.89
N GLY A 446 -14.09 2.10 7.26
CA GLY A 446 -14.39 1.71 5.87
C GLY A 446 -13.76 2.59 4.79
N LYS A 447 -12.79 3.45 5.13
CA LYS A 447 -12.06 4.33 4.21
C LYS A 447 -10.75 3.71 3.65
N SER A 448 -10.63 2.38 3.66
CA SER A 448 -9.36 1.70 3.30
C SER A 448 -8.93 1.82 1.83
N GLU A 449 -9.78 2.35 0.94
CA GLU A 449 -9.44 2.61 -0.47
C GLU A 449 -8.81 4.01 -0.70
N ASP A 450 -8.67 4.84 0.35
CA ASP A 450 -8.11 6.19 0.29
C ASP A 450 -6.65 6.20 -0.22
N LYS A 451 -6.30 7.26 -0.96
CA LYS A 451 -4.95 7.48 -1.50
C LYS A 451 -3.92 7.75 -0.41
N SER A 452 -4.32 8.31 0.73
CA SER A 452 -3.46 8.42 1.91
C SER A 452 -3.15 7.05 2.53
N VAL A 453 -4.10 6.10 2.49
CA VAL A 453 -3.87 4.69 2.91
C VAL A 453 -2.90 4.01 1.94
N GLU A 454 -3.08 4.18 0.62
CA GLU A 454 -2.15 3.66 -0.39
C GLU A 454 -0.72 4.13 -0.14
N ASN A 455 -0.53 5.44 0.11
CA ASN A 455 0.79 6.01 0.41
C ASN A 455 1.37 5.45 1.70
N ALA A 456 0.59 5.41 2.80
CA ALA A 456 1.05 4.89 4.09
C ALA A 456 1.47 3.42 4.02
N VAL A 457 0.71 2.56 3.32
CA VAL A 457 1.06 1.15 3.13
C VAL A 457 2.30 1.00 2.24
N CYS A 458 2.50 1.88 1.25
CA CYS A 458 3.75 1.92 0.47
C CYS A 458 4.97 2.31 1.31
N VAL A 459 4.83 3.28 2.23
CA VAL A 459 5.89 3.63 3.20
C VAL A 459 6.22 2.42 4.07
N LEU A 460 5.22 1.80 4.71
CA LEU A 460 5.42 0.63 5.58
C LEU A 460 6.08 -0.55 4.83
N ARG A 461 5.64 -0.82 3.59
CA ARG A 461 6.25 -1.81 2.69
C ARG A 461 7.73 -1.55 2.44
N ASN A 462 8.09 -0.28 2.20
CA ASN A 462 9.48 0.12 1.95
C ASN A 462 10.34 0.12 3.22
N LEU A 463 9.81 0.51 4.37
CA LEU A 463 10.54 0.41 5.65
C LEU A 463 10.73 -1.04 6.11
N SER A 464 9.84 -1.96 5.70
CA SER A 464 10.00 -3.41 5.88
C SER A 464 11.07 -4.03 4.96
N TYR A 465 11.53 -3.33 3.90
CA TYR A 465 12.57 -3.86 3.01
C TYR A 465 13.90 -4.05 3.76
N ARG A 466 14.53 -5.22 3.57
CA ARG A 466 15.74 -5.67 4.28
C ARG A 466 15.69 -5.56 5.82
N LEU A 467 14.50 -5.65 6.42
CA LEU A 467 14.31 -5.45 7.86
C LEU A 467 15.30 -6.25 8.73
N TYR A 468 15.52 -7.54 8.42
CA TYR A 468 16.44 -8.41 9.19
C TYR A 468 17.94 -8.11 9.01
N ASP A 469 18.33 -7.32 8.00
CA ASP A 469 19.71 -6.88 7.78
C ASP A 469 19.96 -5.48 8.40
N GLU A 470 18.90 -4.69 8.56
CA GLU A 470 18.96 -3.26 8.92
C GLU A 470 18.40 -2.97 10.34
N MET A 471 17.77 -3.95 11.01
CA MET A 471 17.20 -3.79 12.36
C MET A 471 18.26 -3.73 13.48
N PRO A 472 17.95 -3.12 14.65
CA PRO A 472 18.87 -3.08 15.79
C PRO A 472 19.34 -4.49 16.22
N PRO A 473 20.65 -4.71 16.45
CA PRO A 473 21.19 -6.04 16.81
C PRO A 473 20.58 -6.64 18.08
N SER A 474 20.25 -5.80 19.07
CA SER A 474 19.58 -6.21 20.31
C SER A 474 18.14 -6.71 20.07
N SER A 475 17.44 -6.13 19.10
CA SER A 475 16.13 -6.63 18.64
C SER A 475 16.31 -7.93 17.85
N LEU A 476 17.27 -8.02 16.94
CA LEU A 476 17.52 -9.25 16.16
C LEU A 476 17.84 -10.43 17.09
N GLN A 477 18.75 -10.25 18.05
CA GLN A 477 19.12 -11.26 19.04
C GLN A 477 17.90 -11.73 19.87
N ARG A 478 16.97 -10.81 20.19
CA ARG A 478 15.71 -11.13 20.89
C ARG A 478 14.80 -12.03 20.05
N LEU A 479 14.64 -11.74 18.76
CA LEU A 479 13.78 -12.50 17.82
C LEU A 479 14.41 -13.80 17.28
N GLU A 480 15.74 -13.93 17.31
CA GLU A 480 16.41 -15.23 17.15
C GLU A 480 16.19 -16.13 18.38
N GLY A 481 15.82 -15.54 19.51
CA GLY A 481 15.47 -16.22 20.74
C GLY A 481 16.68 -16.82 21.47
N HIS A 482 16.41 -17.41 22.64
CA HIS A 482 17.43 -18.18 23.33
C HIS A 482 17.74 -19.46 22.53
N ARG A 483 18.85 -19.44 21.77
CA ARG A 483 19.51 -20.66 21.30
C ARG A 483 19.82 -21.54 22.51
N ARG A 484 18.97 -22.52 22.80
CA ARG A 484 19.35 -23.66 23.66
C ARG A 484 20.60 -24.27 23.04
N ASN A 485 21.65 -24.43 23.84
CA ASN A 485 22.98 -24.78 23.33
C ASN A 485 22.92 -26.00 22.39
N ALA A 486 23.59 -25.89 21.23
CA ALA A 486 23.96 -27.04 20.40
C ALA A 486 25.12 -27.81 21.07
N GLY A 487 24.84 -28.29 22.29
CA GLY A 487 25.80 -28.73 23.30
C GLY A 487 25.03 -29.33 24.47
N GLY A 488 24.32 -30.42 24.17
CA GLY A 488 23.37 -31.08 25.05
C GLY A 488 22.48 -31.99 24.21
N THR A 489 22.78 -33.29 24.22
CA THR A 489 22.01 -34.32 23.53
C THR A 489 20.60 -34.39 24.09
N VAL A 490 19.62 -33.85 23.36
CA VAL A 490 18.21 -34.19 23.58
C VAL A 490 17.95 -35.56 22.95
N THR A 491 18.53 -36.60 23.55
CA THR A 491 18.10 -38.00 23.39
C THR A 491 16.77 -38.19 24.12
N GLY A 492 15.77 -37.43 23.65
CA GLY A 492 14.36 -37.51 24.02
C GLY A 492 13.58 -38.06 22.84
N GLU A 493 14.01 -39.22 22.34
CA GLU A 493 13.30 -39.95 21.29
C GLU A 493 11.91 -40.37 21.80
N LEU A 494 10.91 -39.53 21.53
CA LEU A 494 9.51 -39.93 21.64
C LEU A 494 9.13 -40.77 20.41
N VAL A 495 9.76 -41.94 20.28
CA VAL A 495 9.37 -42.99 19.32
C VAL A 495 7.99 -43.50 19.74
N GLY A 496 6.97 -42.84 19.20
CA GLY A 496 5.57 -43.14 19.47
C GLY A 496 4.78 -43.14 18.16
N CYS A 497 4.13 -44.27 17.87
CA CYS A 497 3.42 -44.54 16.62
C CYS A 497 2.07 -43.78 16.52
N PHE A 498 2.08 -42.46 16.71
CA PHE A 498 0.90 -41.61 16.69
C PHE A 498 0.90 -40.67 15.47
N SER A 499 -0.20 -40.69 14.72
CA SER A 499 -0.35 -39.91 13.48
C SER A 499 -0.20 -38.39 13.71
N PRO A 500 0.26 -37.61 12.70
CA PRO A 500 0.48 -36.15 12.81
C PRO A 500 -0.76 -35.28 13.11
N GLN A 501 -1.92 -35.90 13.37
CA GLN A 501 -3.23 -35.27 13.53
C GLN A 501 -3.68 -35.16 15.00
N SER A 502 -2.82 -35.57 15.95
CA SER A 502 -3.10 -35.45 17.39
C SER A 502 -3.30 -34.00 17.83
N LYS A 503 -4.43 -33.70 18.50
CA LYS A 503 -4.70 -32.37 19.09
C LYS A 503 -3.54 -31.89 19.97
N LYS A 504 -2.97 -32.78 20.79
CA LYS A 504 -1.84 -32.47 21.69
C LYS A 504 -0.60 -31.99 20.94
N ALA A 505 -0.31 -32.54 19.75
CA ALA A 505 0.81 -32.07 18.93
C ALA A 505 0.55 -30.65 18.39
N ARG A 506 -0.67 -30.38 17.91
CA ARG A 506 -1.09 -29.06 17.45
C ARG A 506 -1.06 -28.01 18.58
N GLU A 507 -1.53 -28.38 19.76
CA GLU A 507 -1.44 -27.57 20.99
C GLU A 507 0.02 -27.28 21.35
N HIS A 508 0.91 -28.27 21.27
CA HIS A 508 2.34 -28.09 21.57
C HIS A 508 3.04 -27.12 20.59
N TYR A 509 2.63 -27.10 19.32
CA TYR A 509 3.12 -26.13 18.32
C TYR A 509 2.53 -24.73 18.49
N LEU A 510 1.23 -24.62 18.77
CA LEU A 510 0.60 -23.33 19.09
C LEU A 510 1.20 -22.71 20.36
N ASN A 511 1.45 -23.51 21.40
CA ASN A 511 2.13 -23.07 22.61
C ASN A 511 3.57 -22.61 22.34
N ALA A 512 4.28 -23.22 21.39
CA ALA A 512 5.62 -22.78 20.99
C ALA A 512 5.62 -21.40 20.31
N ASP A 513 4.64 -21.12 19.43
CA ASP A 513 4.49 -19.79 18.83
C ASP A 513 3.96 -18.76 19.86
N ILE A 514 3.08 -19.15 20.80
CA ILE A 514 2.59 -18.28 21.90
C ILE A 514 3.75 -17.86 22.83
N VAL A 515 4.65 -18.79 23.20
CA VAL A 515 5.88 -18.46 23.93
C VAL A 515 6.79 -17.57 23.09
N THR A 516 6.88 -17.79 21.78
CA THR A 516 7.67 -16.93 20.88
C THR A 516 7.11 -15.50 20.81
N PHE A 517 5.80 -15.29 20.96
CA PHE A 517 5.21 -13.95 21.03
C PHE A 517 5.51 -13.19 22.34
N THR A 518 6.15 -13.79 23.36
CA THR A 518 6.66 -13.02 24.51
C THR A 518 7.97 -12.30 24.21
N GLU A 519 8.57 -12.53 23.04
CA GLU A 519 9.81 -11.87 22.59
C GLU A 519 9.57 -10.46 22.00
N VAL A 520 8.32 -10.00 21.94
CA VAL A 520 7.90 -8.69 21.40
C VAL A 520 6.94 -7.98 22.35
N SER A 521 6.86 -6.65 22.24
CA SER A 521 5.85 -5.88 22.98
C SER A 521 4.43 -6.25 22.56
N LYS A 522 3.49 -6.26 23.52
CA LYS A 522 2.04 -6.32 23.26
C LYS A 522 1.49 -4.96 22.78
N ASP A 523 2.20 -3.89 23.09
CA ASP A 523 1.96 -2.52 22.64
C ASP A 523 3.23 -2.04 21.91
N PRO A 524 3.42 -2.42 20.63
CA PRO A 524 4.57 -2.01 19.83
C PRO A 524 4.58 -0.49 19.59
N LYS A 525 5.78 0.09 19.50
CA LYS A 525 6.01 1.51 19.20
C LYS A 525 7.05 1.67 18.10
N GLY A 526 6.91 2.72 17.27
CA GLY A 526 7.86 3.08 16.23
C GLY A 526 8.20 1.89 15.32
N MET A 527 9.48 1.66 15.06
CA MET A 527 9.91 0.54 14.22
C MET A 527 9.52 -0.86 14.72
N GLU A 528 9.18 -1.07 16.01
CA GLU A 528 8.81 -2.42 16.49
C GLU A 528 7.56 -2.97 15.77
N TRP A 529 6.67 -2.09 15.29
CA TRP A 529 5.54 -2.47 14.45
C TRP A 529 5.94 -3.31 13.24
N LEU A 530 7.09 -3.01 12.61
CA LEU A 530 7.52 -3.62 11.35
C LEU A 530 7.82 -5.12 11.48
N TRP A 531 8.08 -5.62 12.70
CA TRP A 531 8.24 -7.05 12.99
C TRP A 531 7.20 -7.60 13.98
N ASN A 532 6.27 -6.78 14.47
CA ASN A 532 5.27 -7.22 15.44
C ASN A 532 4.20 -8.12 14.77
N PRO A 533 3.78 -9.24 15.40
CA PRO A 533 2.69 -10.10 14.93
C PRO A 533 1.42 -9.35 14.48
N GLN A 534 1.04 -8.28 15.18
CA GLN A 534 -0.16 -7.49 14.91
C GLN A 534 -0.20 -6.91 13.48
N ILE A 535 0.95 -6.60 12.87
CA ILE A 535 1.01 -5.99 11.53
C ILE A 535 0.52 -6.95 10.44
N VAL A 536 0.65 -8.26 10.64
CA VAL A 536 0.19 -9.28 9.69
C VAL A 536 -1.33 -9.22 9.52
N GLY A 537 -2.08 -9.03 10.62
CA GLY A 537 -3.53 -8.85 10.59
C GLY A 537 -4.00 -7.50 10.06
N ILE A 538 -3.15 -6.47 10.06
CA ILE A 538 -3.42 -5.20 9.36
C ILE A 538 -3.31 -5.43 7.84
N TYR A 539 -2.21 -6.01 7.37
CA TYR A 539 -2.03 -6.30 5.95
C TYR A 539 -3.03 -7.33 5.40
N ASN A 540 -3.42 -8.33 6.20
CA ASN A 540 -4.48 -9.28 5.84
C ASN A 540 -5.84 -8.57 5.65
N ARG A 541 -6.22 -7.66 6.56
CA ARG A 541 -7.44 -6.86 6.43
C ARG A 541 -7.41 -5.94 5.20
N LEU A 542 -6.26 -5.39 4.81
CA LEU A 542 -6.11 -4.65 3.54
C LEU A 542 -6.30 -5.56 2.32
N LEU A 543 -5.68 -6.74 2.30
CA LEU A 543 -5.86 -7.72 1.22
C LEU A 543 -7.31 -8.17 1.04
N GLN A 544 -8.11 -8.16 2.12
CA GLN A 544 -9.53 -8.49 2.11
C GLN A 544 -10.41 -7.28 1.73
N ARG A 545 -10.20 -6.09 2.31
CA ARG A 545 -11.12 -4.94 2.19
C ARG A 545 -10.83 -4.02 0.99
N CYS A 546 -9.60 -3.95 0.50
CA CYS A 546 -9.23 -3.08 -0.62
C CYS A 546 -9.41 -3.81 -1.96
N GLU A 547 -10.65 -4.12 -2.35
CA GLU A 547 -10.90 -4.88 -3.58
C GLU A 547 -10.56 -4.13 -4.87
N LEU A 548 -10.64 -2.79 -4.85
CA LEU A 548 -10.48 -1.94 -6.02
C LEU A 548 -9.09 -1.27 -6.05
N ASN A 549 -8.50 -0.89 -4.91
CA ASN A 549 -7.14 -0.33 -4.91
C ASN A 549 -6.07 -1.44 -5.06
N LYS A 550 -5.72 -1.71 -6.33
CA LYS A 550 -4.62 -2.57 -6.76
C LYS A 550 -3.28 -2.22 -6.12
N HIS A 551 -2.98 -0.94 -5.88
CA HIS A 551 -1.70 -0.50 -5.32
C HIS A 551 -1.64 -0.74 -3.82
N THR A 552 -2.72 -0.48 -3.07
CA THR A 552 -2.80 -0.79 -1.62
C THR A 552 -2.67 -2.29 -1.37
N THR A 553 -3.34 -3.12 -2.18
CA THR A 553 -3.22 -4.59 -2.05
C THR A 553 -1.86 -5.12 -2.48
N GLU A 554 -1.26 -4.58 -3.55
CA GLU A 554 0.12 -4.93 -3.92
C GLU A 554 1.11 -4.53 -2.82
N ALA A 555 1.03 -3.30 -2.31
CA ALA A 555 1.90 -2.80 -1.25
C ALA A 555 1.75 -3.62 0.04
N ALA A 556 0.53 -4.00 0.43
CA ALA A 556 0.31 -4.91 1.56
C ALA A 556 0.95 -6.29 1.32
N SER A 557 0.77 -6.87 0.11
CA SER A 557 1.40 -8.15 -0.24
C SER A 557 2.94 -8.07 -0.27
N GLY A 558 3.51 -6.94 -0.71
CA GLY A 558 4.94 -6.68 -0.71
C GLY A 558 5.50 -6.42 0.70
N ALA A 559 4.73 -5.81 1.60
CA ALA A 559 5.10 -5.66 3.00
C ALA A 559 5.14 -7.02 3.70
N LEU A 560 4.10 -7.84 3.50
CA LEU A 560 4.05 -9.24 3.94
C LEU A 560 5.21 -10.06 3.37
N GLN A 561 5.54 -9.90 2.08
CA GLN A 561 6.70 -10.53 1.44
C GLN A 561 8.01 -10.11 2.13
N ASN A 562 8.17 -8.82 2.43
CA ASN A 562 9.37 -8.29 3.06
C ASN A 562 9.56 -8.81 4.51
N ILE A 563 8.52 -8.81 5.35
CA ILE A 563 8.63 -9.30 6.75
C ILE A 563 8.73 -10.84 6.84
N THR A 564 8.32 -11.57 5.80
CA THR A 564 8.49 -13.04 5.69
C THR A 564 9.75 -13.46 4.93
N ALA A 565 10.62 -12.52 4.55
CA ALA A 565 11.77 -12.81 3.71
C ALA A 565 12.88 -13.62 4.42
N GLY A 566 13.41 -14.62 3.69
CA GLY A 566 14.60 -15.38 4.08
C GLY A 566 14.35 -16.46 5.15
N ASP A 567 15.45 -16.89 5.75
CA ASP A 567 15.53 -18.09 6.61
C ASP A 567 15.72 -17.78 8.10
N ARG A 568 15.58 -16.50 8.50
CA ARG A 568 15.58 -16.09 9.90
C ARG A 568 14.40 -16.73 10.64
N ARG A 569 14.61 -17.16 11.90
CA ARG A 569 13.56 -17.76 12.75
C ARG A 569 12.26 -16.95 12.75
N TRP A 570 12.37 -15.62 12.90
CA TRP A 570 11.21 -14.74 12.98
C TRP A 570 10.42 -14.63 11.66
N ALA A 571 11.10 -14.64 10.51
CA ALA A 571 10.43 -14.69 9.21
C ALA A 571 9.56 -15.96 9.07
N GLY A 572 10.03 -17.09 9.61
CA GLY A 572 9.26 -18.32 9.72
C GLY A 572 8.10 -18.24 10.72
N VAL A 573 8.27 -17.56 11.85
CA VAL A 573 7.18 -17.31 12.83
C VAL A 573 6.06 -16.49 12.20
N LEU A 574 6.40 -15.35 11.58
CA LEU A 574 5.42 -14.49 10.89
C LEU A 574 4.76 -15.21 9.71
N SER A 575 5.48 -16.08 8.99
CA SER A 575 4.91 -16.91 7.92
C SER A 575 3.88 -17.92 8.44
N ARG A 576 4.14 -18.57 9.58
CA ARG A 576 3.18 -19.49 10.20
C ARG A 576 1.98 -18.76 10.79
N LEU A 577 2.19 -17.62 11.44
CA LEU A 577 1.11 -16.73 11.90
C LEU A 577 0.17 -16.35 10.73
N ALA A 578 0.75 -15.93 9.61
CA ALA A 578 0.02 -15.54 8.40
C ALA A 578 -0.82 -16.70 7.82
N LEU A 579 -0.30 -17.93 7.82
CA LEU A 579 -1.00 -19.11 7.30
C LEU A 579 -2.02 -19.71 8.28
N GLU A 580 -1.66 -19.86 9.56
CA GLU A 580 -2.38 -20.71 10.53
C GLU A 580 -3.40 -19.92 11.36
N GLN A 581 -3.12 -18.65 11.68
CA GLN A 581 -4.01 -17.79 12.47
C GLN A 581 -4.77 -16.81 11.56
N GLU A 582 -4.05 -16.03 10.76
CA GLU A 582 -4.63 -15.02 9.84
C GLU A 582 -5.26 -15.63 8.56
N ARG A 583 -4.92 -16.88 8.24
CA ARG A 583 -5.46 -17.64 7.09
C ARG A 583 -5.30 -16.93 5.73
N ILE A 584 -4.22 -16.15 5.58
CA ILE A 584 -3.99 -15.20 4.48
C ILE A 584 -3.97 -15.83 3.09
N LEU A 585 -3.78 -17.16 3.02
CA LEU A 585 -3.59 -17.91 1.78
C LEU A 585 -4.78 -17.78 0.82
N ASN A 586 -6.01 -17.77 1.33
CA ASN A 586 -7.20 -17.62 0.48
C ASN A 586 -7.26 -16.20 -0.14
N PRO A 587 -7.26 -15.10 0.65
CA PRO A 587 -7.17 -13.74 0.10
C PRO A 587 -6.03 -13.55 -0.92
N VAL A 588 -4.84 -14.11 -0.65
CA VAL A 588 -3.71 -14.03 -1.59
C VAL A 588 -3.96 -14.81 -2.89
N LEU A 589 -4.53 -16.02 -2.82
CA LEU A 589 -4.89 -16.80 -4.02
C LEU A 589 -6.02 -16.15 -4.83
N ASP A 590 -6.99 -15.53 -4.16
CA ASP A 590 -8.09 -14.81 -4.80
C ASP A 590 -7.56 -13.62 -5.61
N ARG A 591 -6.55 -12.89 -5.09
CA ARG A 591 -5.80 -11.87 -5.85
C ARG A 591 -4.97 -12.49 -6.98
N VAL A 592 -4.30 -13.63 -6.79
CA VAL A 592 -3.50 -14.29 -7.86
C VAL A 592 -4.34 -14.63 -9.08
N ARG A 593 -5.62 -15.01 -8.93
CA ARG A 593 -6.49 -15.28 -10.09
C ARG A 593 -6.66 -14.05 -10.99
N THR A 594 -6.90 -12.88 -10.42
CA THR A 594 -7.22 -11.63 -11.15
C THR A 594 -6.01 -10.71 -11.39
N ALA A 595 -4.88 -10.97 -10.74
CA ALA A 595 -3.65 -10.19 -10.84
C ALA A 595 -3.06 -10.14 -12.25
N ASP A 596 -2.61 -8.94 -12.62
CA ASP A 596 -1.72 -8.70 -13.76
C ASP A 596 -0.26 -9.06 -13.44
N HIS A 597 0.62 -8.94 -14.44
CA HIS A 597 2.04 -9.31 -14.31
C HIS A 597 2.82 -8.48 -13.27
N HIS A 598 2.38 -7.27 -12.92
CA HIS A 598 3.02 -6.47 -11.88
C HIS A 598 2.62 -6.98 -10.49
N GLN A 599 1.31 -7.10 -10.26
CA GLN A 599 0.77 -7.61 -9.00
C GLN A 599 1.22 -9.05 -8.69
N LEU A 600 1.38 -9.90 -9.73
CA LEU A 600 1.87 -11.27 -9.58
C LEU A 600 3.28 -11.36 -8.98
N ARG A 601 4.17 -10.36 -9.13
CA ARG A 601 5.53 -10.40 -8.54
C ARG A 601 5.49 -10.45 -7.02
N SER A 602 4.75 -9.51 -6.41
CA SER A 602 4.61 -9.43 -4.95
C SER A 602 3.81 -10.61 -4.39
N LEU A 603 2.72 -11.01 -5.07
CA LEU A 603 1.89 -12.14 -4.64
C LEU A 603 2.62 -13.48 -4.71
N THR A 604 3.30 -13.81 -5.82
CA THR A 604 4.07 -15.06 -5.94
C THR A 604 5.29 -15.07 -5.03
N GLY A 605 5.94 -13.93 -4.83
CA GLY A 605 7.04 -13.76 -3.86
C GLY A 605 6.60 -13.99 -2.42
N LEU A 606 5.40 -13.51 -2.03
CA LEU A 606 4.80 -13.82 -0.74
C LEU A 606 4.49 -15.32 -0.60
N ILE A 607 3.80 -15.94 -1.57
CA ILE A 607 3.48 -17.38 -1.50
C ILE A 607 4.78 -18.22 -1.41
N ARG A 608 5.86 -17.81 -2.08
CA ARG A 608 7.18 -18.47 -2.03
C ARG A 608 7.81 -18.43 -0.63
N ASN A 609 7.67 -17.32 0.08
CA ASN A 609 8.15 -17.20 1.45
C ASN A 609 7.28 -18.02 2.41
N LEU A 610 5.94 -17.92 2.28
CA LEU A 610 4.99 -18.70 3.08
C LEU A 610 5.15 -20.22 2.86
N SER A 611 5.34 -20.68 1.62
CA SER A 611 5.47 -22.11 1.30
C SER A 611 6.78 -22.73 1.78
N ARG A 612 7.82 -21.92 2.03
CA ARG A 612 9.04 -22.39 2.68
C ARG A 612 8.76 -22.81 4.13
N HIS A 613 8.04 -21.97 4.86
CA HIS A 613 7.84 -22.06 6.32
C HIS A 613 6.52 -22.73 6.75
N ALA A 614 5.71 -23.20 5.81
CA ALA A 614 4.42 -23.84 6.07
C ALA A 614 4.55 -25.23 6.74
N ARG A 615 3.90 -25.43 7.89
CA ARG A 615 3.88 -26.73 8.61
C ARG A 615 3.19 -27.87 7.83
N ASN A 616 2.19 -27.56 7.00
CA ASN A 616 1.37 -28.55 6.31
C ASN A 616 1.46 -28.36 4.79
N LYS A 617 2.50 -28.95 4.17
CA LYS A 617 2.78 -28.83 2.73
C LYS A 617 1.70 -29.49 1.87
N ASP A 618 1.10 -30.60 2.34
CA ASP A 618 0.01 -31.29 1.64
C ASP A 618 -1.27 -30.43 1.57
N GLU A 619 -1.69 -29.82 2.69
CA GLU A 619 -2.85 -28.91 2.68
C GLU A 619 -2.58 -27.67 1.82
N MET A 620 -1.36 -27.11 1.87
CA MET A 620 -0.99 -25.99 1.02
C MET A 620 -0.98 -26.39 -0.46
N SER A 621 -0.51 -27.60 -0.81
CA SER A 621 -0.53 -28.13 -2.19
C SER A 621 -1.92 -28.05 -2.81
N THR A 622 -2.92 -28.65 -2.14
CA THR A 622 -4.30 -28.76 -2.63
C THR A 622 -4.96 -27.41 -2.95
N LYS A 623 -4.47 -26.32 -2.34
CA LYS A 623 -4.97 -24.95 -2.56
C LYS A 623 -4.13 -24.17 -3.58
N VAL A 624 -2.83 -24.40 -3.64
CA VAL A 624 -1.88 -23.52 -4.36
C VAL A 624 -1.51 -24.03 -5.75
N VAL A 625 -1.33 -25.34 -5.94
CA VAL A 625 -0.64 -25.90 -7.12
C VAL A 625 -1.35 -25.56 -8.43
N SER A 626 -2.67 -25.73 -8.51
CA SER A 626 -3.47 -25.42 -9.70
C SER A 626 -3.36 -23.95 -10.12
N HIS A 627 -3.61 -23.03 -9.19
CA HIS A 627 -3.61 -21.58 -9.41
C HIS A 627 -2.26 -21.05 -9.92
N LEU A 628 -1.14 -21.64 -9.49
CA LEU A 628 0.19 -21.22 -9.94
C LEU A 628 0.59 -21.87 -11.28
N ILE A 629 0.23 -23.14 -11.50
CA ILE A 629 0.46 -23.79 -12.81
C ILE A 629 -0.34 -23.11 -13.91
N GLU A 630 -1.55 -22.62 -13.63
CA GLU A 630 -2.35 -21.83 -14.57
C GLU A 630 -1.55 -20.64 -15.14
N LYS A 631 -0.82 -19.92 -14.28
CA LYS A 631 -0.05 -18.71 -14.63
C LYS A 631 1.30 -18.99 -15.31
N LEU A 632 1.80 -20.23 -15.34
CA LEU A 632 3.01 -20.58 -16.09
C LEU A 632 2.74 -20.63 -17.61
N PRO A 633 3.70 -20.28 -18.47
CA PRO A 633 3.60 -20.53 -19.91
C PRO A 633 3.87 -22.01 -20.23
N GLY A 634 3.17 -22.54 -21.24
CA GLY A 634 3.36 -23.88 -21.81
C GLY A 634 3.40 -23.92 -23.34
N SER A 635 3.30 -22.76 -24.01
CA SER A 635 3.54 -22.60 -25.45
C SER A 635 4.18 -21.23 -25.75
N ALA A 636 4.70 -21.06 -26.96
CA ALA A 636 5.26 -19.78 -27.42
C ALA A 636 4.20 -18.70 -27.68
N GLY A 637 2.92 -19.07 -27.79
CA GLY A 637 1.79 -18.13 -27.93
C GLY A 637 1.17 -17.70 -26.59
N ASP A 638 1.60 -18.27 -25.47
CA ASP A 638 1.05 -17.94 -24.15
C ASP A 638 1.57 -16.56 -23.69
N LYS A 639 0.70 -15.75 -23.07
CA LYS A 639 1.11 -14.50 -22.40
C LYS A 639 1.94 -14.81 -21.15
N ALA A 640 3.25 -15.03 -21.36
CA ALA A 640 4.20 -15.37 -20.32
C ALA A 640 4.41 -14.21 -19.33
N PRO A 641 4.32 -14.46 -18.00
CA PRO A 641 4.67 -13.46 -17.01
C PRO A 641 6.21 -13.25 -16.95
N PRO A 642 6.69 -12.16 -16.31
CA PRO A 642 8.11 -11.90 -16.12
C PRO A 642 8.87 -13.09 -15.50
N ALA A 643 10.14 -13.25 -15.87
CA ALA A 643 10.94 -14.41 -15.49
C ALA A 643 11.10 -14.57 -13.96
N ASP A 644 11.11 -13.48 -13.19
CA ASP A 644 11.10 -13.51 -11.73
C ASP A 644 9.80 -14.07 -11.15
N VAL A 645 8.65 -13.82 -11.80
CA VAL A 645 7.36 -14.43 -11.45
C VAL A 645 7.39 -15.93 -11.75
N ILE A 646 7.97 -16.33 -12.90
CA ILE A 646 8.16 -17.74 -13.27
C ILE A 646 9.06 -18.44 -12.23
N VAL A 647 10.20 -17.85 -11.88
CA VAL A 647 11.13 -18.37 -10.85
C VAL A 647 10.45 -18.44 -9.48
N ASN A 648 9.65 -17.44 -9.08
CA ASN A 648 8.90 -17.48 -7.83
C ASN A 648 7.87 -18.63 -7.81
N ILE A 649 7.11 -18.82 -8.89
CA ILE A 649 6.15 -19.92 -9.02
C ILE A 649 6.86 -21.27 -8.92
N ILE A 650 7.94 -21.47 -9.67
CA ILE A 650 8.70 -22.73 -9.64
C ILE A 650 9.31 -22.97 -8.26
N ALA A 651 9.79 -21.92 -7.57
CA ALA A 651 10.28 -22.02 -6.20
C ALA A 651 9.15 -22.37 -5.20
N VAL A 652 7.91 -21.88 -5.37
CA VAL A 652 6.76 -22.35 -4.58
C VAL A 652 6.54 -23.84 -4.80
N LEU A 653 6.45 -24.28 -6.06
CA LEU A 653 6.21 -25.68 -6.39
C LEU A 653 7.33 -26.58 -5.85
N ASN A 654 8.59 -26.13 -5.84
CA ASN A 654 9.71 -26.86 -5.28
C ASN A 654 9.68 -26.94 -3.73
N ASN A 655 9.38 -25.82 -3.04
CA ASN A 655 9.18 -25.78 -1.59
C ASN A 655 8.07 -26.72 -1.10
N LEU A 656 7.09 -27.02 -1.96
CA LEU A 656 6.04 -28.01 -1.72
C LEU A 656 6.52 -29.43 -2.07
N VAL A 657 7.02 -29.65 -3.29
CA VAL A 657 7.42 -30.99 -3.79
C VAL A 657 8.43 -31.69 -2.90
N VAL A 658 9.45 -31.00 -2.37
CA VAL A 658 10.50 -31.62 -1.55
C VAL A 658 9.96 -32.36 -0.31
N GLU A 659 8.80 -31.94 0.22
CA GLU A 659 8.19 -32.51 1.43
C GLU A 659 6.78 -33.08 1.20
N SER A 660 6.17 -32.84 0.02
CA SER A 660 4.81 -33.27 -0.31
C SER A 660 4.79 -34.14 -1.57
N PRO A 661 4.58 -35.47 -1.45
CA PRO A 661 4.30 -36.32 -2.61
C PRO A 661 2.94 -35.98 -3.25
N MET A 662 2.03 -35.33 -2.52
CA MET A 662 0.80 -34.79 -3.09
C MET A 662 1.11 -33.65 -4.07
N ALA A 663 1.99 -32.71 -3.74
CA ALA A 663 2.40 -31.65 -4.67
C ALA A 663 3.00 -32.21 -5.97
N ALA A 664 3.86 -33.23 -5.89
CA ALA A 664 4.41 -33.88 -7.08
C ALA A 664 3.29 -34.49 -7.96
N ARG A 665 2.31 -35.17 -7.36
CA ARG A 665 1.14 -35.73 -8.07
C ARG A 665 0.25 -34.63 -8.66
N ASP A 666 -0.04 -33.59 -7.88
CA ASP A 666 -0.95 -32.51 -8.27
C ASP A 666 -0.36 -31.71 -9.46
N ILE A 667 0.97 -31.54 -9.53
CA ILE A 667 1.66 -30.96 -10.69
C ILE A 667 1.46 -31.81 -11.96
N VAL A 668 1.47 -33.15 -11.86
CA VAL A 668 1.18 -34.03 -13.01
C VAL A 668 -0.28 -33.91 -13.45
N TYR A 669 -1.20 -33.85 -12.47
CA TYR A 669 -2.64 -33.76 -12.70
C TYR A 669 -3.04 -32.47 -13.43
N PHE A 670 -2.54 -31.31 -12.99
CA PHE A 670 -2.83 -30.00 -13.59
C PHE A 670 -1.96 -29.67 -14.84
N ASP A 671 -1.44 -30.68 -15.54
CA ASP A 671 -0.61 -30.56 -16.75
C ASP A 671 0.71 -29.75 -16.59
N GLY A 672 1.17 -29.59 -15.34
CA GLY A 672 2.36 -28.80 -15.00
C GLY A 672 3.64 -29.33 -15.64
N LEU A 673 3.77 -30.64 -15.88
CA LEU A 673 4.92 -31.22 -16.58
C LEU A 673 5.17 -30.54 -17.93
N ARG A 674 4.14 -30.37 -18.78
CA ARG A 674 4.29 -29.76 -20.11
C ARG A 674 4.82 -28.33 -20.00
N LYS A 675 4.29 -27.56 -19.05
CA LYS A 675 4.72 -26.18 -18.79
C LYS A 675 6.16 -26.13 -18.27
N LEU A 676 6.52 -26.98 -17.31
CA LEU A 676 7.89 -27.05 -16.76
C LEU A 676 8.91 -27.49 -17.83
N PHE A 677 8.58 -28.45 -18.69
CA PHE A 677 9.45 -28.86 -19.80
C PHE A 677 9.56 -27.79 -20.90
N PHE A 678 8.51 -27.01 -21.16
CA PHE A 678 8.58 -25.84 -22.05
C PHE A 678 9.55 -24.78 -21.47
N ILE A 679 9.41 -24.43 -20.19
CA ILE A 679 10.29 -23.47 -19.50
C ILE A 679 11.73 -23.99 -19.43
N LYS A 680 11.95 -25.28 -19.12
CA LYS A 680 13.28 -25.90 -19.10
C LYS A 680 14.01 -25.77 -20.44
N LYS A 681 13.29 -25.95 -21.57
CA LYS A 681 13.86 -25.84 -22.93
C LYS A 681 14.06 -24.40 -23.40
N ARG A 682 13.49 -23.40 -22.72
CA ARG A 682 13.56 -21.99 -23.12
C ARG A 682 14.83 -21.31 -22.56
N ARG A 683 15.80 -21.05 -23.43
CA ARG A 683 17.11 -20.41 -23.11
C ARG A 683 17.46 -19.24 -24.05
N ASP A 684 16.45 -18.52 -24.50
CA ASP A 684 16.53 -17.32 -25.36
C ASP A 684 17.03 -16.06 -24.66
N SER A 685 17.16 -16.06 -23.32
CA SER A 685 17.74 -14.96 -22.54
C SER A 685 18.33 -15.45 -21.21
N SER A 686 19.19 -14.63 -20.58
CA SER A 686 19.76 -14.93 -19.24
C SER A 686 18.70 -15.08 -18.14
N ASP A 687 17.60 -14.35 -18.22
CA ASP A 687 16.49 -14.47 -17.26
C ASP A 687 15.63 -15.72 -17.51
N ASN A 688 15.48 -16.12 -18.76
CA ASN A 688 14.87 -17.41 -19.10
C ASN A 688 15.81 -18.57 -18.74
N GLU A 689 17.14 -18.39 -18.76
CA GLU A 689 18.11 -19.36 -18.25
C GLU A 689 17.96 -19.61 -16.73
N LYS A 690 17.73 -18.55 -15.93
CA LYS A 690 17.39 -18.69 -14.49
C LYS A 690 16.11 -19.52 -14.31
N SER A 691 15.09 -19.25 -15.12
CA SER A 691 13.81 -19.98 -15.14
C SER A 691 13.99 -21.44 -15.56
N SER A 692 14.84 -21.71 -16.56
CA SER A 692 15.21 -23.03 -17.06
C SER A 692 15.91 -23.86 -15.99
N ARG A 693 16.91 -23.30 -15.29
CA ARG A 693 17.60 -23.98 -14.16
C ARG A 693 16.64 -24.29 -13.01
N ALA A 694 15.76 -23.36 -12.67
CA ALA A 694 14.74 -23.59 -11.65
C ALA A 694 13.79 -24.74 -12.05
N ALA A 695 13.31 -24.76 -13.30
CA ALA A 695 12.45 -25.82 -13.82
C ALA A 695 13.16 -27.19 -13.82
N ALA A 696 14.44 -27.24 -14.21
CA ALA A 696 15.25 -28.45 -14.16
C ALA A 696 15.41 -29.00 -12.72
N SER A 697 15.65 -28.13 -11.73
CA SER A 697 15.73 -28.53 -10.31
C SER A 697 14.42 -29.12 -9.80
N LEU A 698 13.27 -28.47 -10.08
CA LEU A 698 11.96 -28.99 -9.71
C LEU A 698 11.67 -30.35 -10.37
N LEU A 699 11.99 -30.50 -11.66
CA LEU A 699 11.82 -31.76 -12.37
C LEU A 699 12.72 -32.88 -11.81
N GLY A 700 13.98 -32.56 -11.45
CA GLY A 700 14.88 -33.50 -10.77
C GLY A 700 14.36 -33.98 -9.42
N ASN A 701 13.71 -33.09 -8.65
CA ASN A 701 13.04 -33.44 -7.38
C ASN A 701 11.77 -34.27 -7.63
N MET A 702 10.95 -33.92 -8.62
CA MET A 702 9.77 -34.72 -9.02
C MET A 702 10.16 -36.14 -9.46
N TRP A 703 11.33 -36.33 -10.08
CA TRP A 703 11.80 -37.65 -10.50
C TRP A 703 12.09 -38.61 -9.32
N GLN A 704 12.31 -38.12 -8.10
CA GLN A 704 12.53 -38.98 -6.93
C GLN A 704 11.27 -39.78 -6.54
N TYR A 705 10.08 -39.32 -6.95
CA TYR A 705 8.81 -39.99 -6.67
C TYR A 705 8.57 -41.15 -7.65
N THR A 706 9.24 -42.28 -7.39
CA THR A 706 9.15 -43.53 -8.17
C THR A 706 7.72 -43.98 -8.47
N LYS A 707 6.77 -43.74 -7.55
CA LYS A 707 5.34 -44.04 -7.74
C LYS A 707 4.72 -43.32 -8.95
N LEU A 708 5.20 -42.12 -9.30
CA LEU A 708 4.73 -41.32 -10.44
C LEU A 708 5.42 -41.67 -11.77
N HIS A 709 6.43 -42.56 -11.77
CA HIS A 709 7.16 -42.92 -13.01
C HIS A 709 6.27 -43.54 -14.09
N ARG A 710 5.16 -44.18 -13.71
CA ARG A 710 4.14 -44.65 -14.66
C ARG A 710 3.44 -43.47 -15.33
N ASP A 711 3.03 -42.48 -14.54
CA ASP A 711 2.30 -41.30 -15.01
C ASP A 711 3.18 -40.39 -15.88
N PHE A 712 4.45 -40.23 -15.50
CA PHE A 712 5.47 -39.56 -16.31
C PHE A 712 5.61 -40.20 -17.70
N LYS A 713 5.68 -41.54 -17.77
CA LYS A 713 5.73 -42.29 -19.04
C LYS A 713 4.44 -42.18 -19.85
N MET A 714 3.27 -42.24 -19.20
CA MET A 714 1.97 -42.04 -19.88
C MET A 714 1.80 -40.61 -20.41
N LYS A 715 2.46 -39.62 -19.81
CA LYS A 715 2.60 -38.24 -20.32
C LYS A 715 3.73 -38.06 -21.35
N GLY A 716 4.45 -39.11 -21.71
CA GLY A 716 5.48 -39.10 -22.76
C GLY A 716 6.92 -38.83 -22.31
N TYR A 717 7.21 -38.76 -21.00
CA TYR A 717 8.51 -38.37 -20.46
C TYR A 717 9.33 -39.57 -19.92
N ARG A 718 10.65 -39.51 -20.11
CA ARG A 718 11.64 -40.54 -19.73
C ARG A 718 12.66 -39.98 -18.73
N LYS A 719 13.46 -40.85 -18.10
CA LYS A 719 14.47 -40.48 -17.08
C LYS A 719 15.42 -39.37 -17.56
N GLU A 720 15.88 -39.46 -18.81
CA GLU A 720 16.77 -38.47 -19.44
C GLU A 720 16.15 -37.07 -19.50
N ASP A 721 14.84 -36.95 -19.76
CA ASP A 721 14.16 -35.66 -19.87
C ASP A 721 14.22 -34.90 -18.54
N PHE A 722 14.01 -35.59 -17.41
CA PHE A 722 14.08 -34.99 -16.07
C PHE A 722 15.51 -34.65 -15.67
N LEU A 723 16.48 -35.56 -15.88
CA LEU A 723 17.84 -35.48 -15.32
C LEU A 723 18.91 -34.80 -16.19
N SER A 724 18.63 -34.56 -17.48
CA SER A 724 19.44 -33.65 -18.30
C SER A 724 19.39 -32.21 -17.75
N LEU A 725 20.34 -31.35 -18.12
CA LEU A 725 20.31 -29.91 -17.78
C LEU A 725 19.65 -29.07 -18.87
#